data_AF-A0A412Q3D6-F1
#
_entry.id   AF-A0A412Q3D6-F1
#
_cell.length_a   1.000
_cell.length_b   1.000
_cell.length_c   1.000
_cell.angle_alpha   90.00
_cell.angle_beta   90.00
_cell.angle_gamma   90.00
#
_symmetry.space_group_name_H-M   'P 1'
#
loop_
_entity.id
_entity.type
_entity.pdbx_description
1 polymer ?
#
loop_
_entity_poly.entity_id
_entity_poly.type
_entity_poly.pdbx_seq_one_letter_code
_entity_poly.pdbx_strand_id
1 'polypeptide(L)'
;MLSVTRRVEMVSQPKGGYVPKKLFVERYYHDKTKNNTIEDKHIYNIESAFTGIQGMAVDYITRYILSGDKEMAFDIPIKGAKCVDKVYENDYEYNKIMQLLDNVKGTDDVSVYNVCKIVGYDVAFRRGVSKFRNVDDILPTKELVYNIQVMVQRCIEFIDNNGPLVLSDFTFEGGYTKLVSSGDGDYLTRNTLIDFKVSKQTFSTKWSLQVLMYYILGIHSVYREFDGIKYLCIYNPLKNMSYTVCLNDIKDEIKYRVSHDVIGYKMVYPDSQAYHSLWNITNGTDPEIVRKYRNNCIMTDFDINKYDDGIYNISINDYWTYLRSIDVRSENDAYPMFKYTDHVIMLKRKKYVMFFSVSPKGKLAILNGAERRIAEFSIEYYYDYIERYAKGVKQRFSKYWDAIYNISEQLKSLKPSSGYLRKNQYSDYVFECNKIGINPKSFNEWVYGEKQKYRISGKVHGCIVDIDYFNHIYLNSQDGKITPYFAVSMYDKDVYENVEDMLMAKRPEMLESYQKYIACNTKSRLAIATSENNSGNKKQYNVMSAKYIKDYSYNIYKISNRIKLLQNIYTDNLVQIWYDEILNEDVALLDDKYKIVKPLTGSGDKESILEKMKRKYIGQKRKQKGGRMASIIGYRSNVDIDVSFDDGYKMENVRLASWKNGCLRHPDVVIHKQAIKTNVLAKEKYIGMERIMNCGLKATVIDYKDCKNLTIKFEDGCIREHIRSDHFMDGRVQHLNQV
;
A
#
# COMPACT_ATOMS: atom_id res chain seq x y z
N MET A 1 -9.26 0.46 22.62
CA MET A 1 -8.82 1.88 22.59
C MET A 1 -7.84 2.03 21.44
N LEU A 2 -7.54 3.25 20.97
CA LEU A 2 -6.76 3.45 19.75
C LEU A 2 -5.44 4.18 20.02
N SER A 3 -4.39 3.81 19.28
CA SER A 3 -3.21 4.66 19.15
C SER A 3 -3.51 5.87 18.27
N VAL A 4 -2.72 6.94 18.38
CA VAL A 4 -2.80 8.10 17.46
C VAL A 4 -2.68 7.65 16.01
N THR A 5 -1.68 6.83 15.70
CA THR A 5 -1.46 6.29 14.34
C THR A 5 -2.68 5.54 13.81
N ARG A 6 -3.33 4.72 14.65
CA ARG A 6 -4.56 4.02 14.27
C ARG A 6 -5.74 4.98 14.12
N ARG A 7 -5.87 5.97 15.00
CA ARG A 7 -6.97 6.94 14.94
C ARG A 7 -6.90 7.79 13.67
N VAL A 8 -5.71 8.25 13.27
CA VAL A 8 -5.47 9.04 12.05
C VAL A 8 -5.94 8.29 10.80
N GLU A 9 -5.75 6.97 10.74
CA GLU A 9 -6.22 6.12 9.65
C GLU A 9 -7.76 6.05 9.56
N MET A 10 -8.43 6.21 10.71
CA MET A 10 -9.88 6.05 10.85
C MET A 10 -10.66 7.36 10.76
N VAL A 11 -10.00 8.51 10.83
CA VAL A 11 -10.67 9.81 10.76
C VAL A 11 -10.87 10.26 9.31
N SER A 12 -12.11 10.56 8.97
CA SER A 12 -12.42 11.29 7.73
C SER A 12 -11.97 12.74 7.87
N GLN A 13 -11.15 13.20 6.92
CA GLN A 13 -10.61 14.55 6.94
C GLN A 13 -11.29 15.45 5.88
N PRO A 14 -11.35 16.77 6.10
CA PRO A 14 -11.81 17.71 5.08
C PRO A 14 -10.91 17.67 3.83
N LYS A 15 -11.38 18.27 2.73
CA LYS A 15 -10.61 18.32 1.48
C LYS A 15 -9.27 19.02 1.72
N GLY A 16 -8.18 18.26 1.55
CA GLY A 16 -6.81 18.74 1.78
C GLY A 16 -6.27 18.48 3.20
N GLY A 17 -7.04 17.88 4.09
CA GLY A 17 -6.65 17.59 5.48
C GLY A 17 -7.03 18.72 6.45
N TYR A 18 -7.02 18.41 7.75
CA TYR A 18 -7.22 19.43 8.80
C TYR A 18 -6.13 20.50 8.75
N VAL A 19 -4.87 20.09 8.55
CA VAL A 19 -3.74 20.99 8.31
C VAL A 19 -3.21 20.77 6.89
N PRO A 20 -3.68 21.55 5.90
CA PRO A 20 -3.37 21.31 4.50
C PRO A 20 -1.92 21.69 4.16
N LYS A 21 -1.33 20.98 3.19
CA LYS A 21 0.07 21.15 2.75
C LYS A 21 0.46 22.61 2.51
N LYS A 22 -0.45 23.42 1.95
CA LYS A 22 -0.22 24.83 1.63
C LYS A 22 0.15 25.73 2.83
N LEU A 23 -0.12 25.29 4.06
CA LEU A 23 0.28 26.01 5.28
C LEU A 23 1.73 25.71 5.67
N PHE A 24 2.32 24.65 5.14
CA PHE A 24 3.68 24.27 5.44
C PHE A 24 4.67 24.98 4.52
N VAL A 25 5.73 25.51 5.12
CA VAL A 25 6.94 25.94 4.42
C VAL A 25 7.79 24.71 4.14
N GLU A 26 8.07 24.46 2.87
CA GLU A 26 8.92 23.36 2.39
C GLU A 26 10.38 23.82 2.35
N ARG A 27 11.29 23.07 2.96
CA ARG A 27 12.73 23.34 2.90
C ARG A 27 13.50 22.07 2.55
N TYR A 28 14.30 22.15 1.50
CA TYR A 28 15.29 21.13 1.15
C TYR A 28 16.60 21.42 1.86
N TYR A 29 17.25 20.37 2.34
CA TYR A 29 18.55 20.39 3.00
C TYR A 29 19.56 19.67 2.11
N HIS A 30 20.82 20.07 2.24
CA HIS A 30 21.93 19.49 1.49
C HIS A 30 22.81 18.68 2.41
N ASP A 31 23.28 17.54 1.94
CA ASP A 31 24.33 16.80 2.65
C ASP A 31 25.66 17.53 2.46
N LYS A 32 26.54 17.39 3.46
CA LYS A 32 27.83 18.06 3.45
C LYS A 32 28.99 17.10 3.69
N THR A 33 30.15 17.47 3.15
CA THR A 33 31.42 16.82 3.50
C THR A 33 31.91 17.27 4.87
N LYS A 34 32.96 16.60 5.38
CA LYS A 34 33.67 17.04 6.60
C LYS A 34 34.22 18.48 6.47
N ASN A 35 34.46 18.97 5.25
CA ASN A 35 34.92 20.33 4.98
C ASN A 35 33.76 21.29 4.67
N ASN A 36 32.52 20.92 5.01
CA ASN A 36 31.31 21.74 4.86
C ASN A 36 30.95 22.10 3.40
N THR A 37 31.45 21.33 2.41
CA THR A 37 31.07 21.47 0.99
C THR A 37 29.82 20.64 0.70
N ILE A 38 28.91 21.15 -0.14
CA ILE A 38 27.67 20.45 -0.52
C ILE A 38 28.01 19.20 -1.35
N GLU A 39 27.56 18.04 -0.89
CA GLU A 39 27.69 16.75 -1.58
C GLU A 39 26.46 15.89 -1.28
N ASP A 40 25.36 16.13 -2.00
CA ASP A 40 24.11 15.40 -1.82
C ASP A 40 24.31 13.89 -2.07
N LYS A 41 24.15 13.11 -1.00
CA LYS A 41 24.39 11.66 -1.02
C LYS A 41 23.23 10.95 -1.70
N HIS A 42 23.58 10.02 -2.57
CA HIS A 42 22.62 9.16 -3.24
C HIS A 42 21.89 8.26 -2.23
N ILE A 43 20.61 7.97 -2.45
CA ILE A 43 19.86 6.96 -1.69
C ILE A 43 19.53 5.83 -2.65
N TYR A 44 20.04 4.64 -2.34
CA TYR A 44 19.83 3.45 -3.15
C TYR A 44 18.40 2.95 -3.05
N ASN A 45 17.91 2.30 -4.13
CA ASN A 45 16.67 1.55 -4.06
C ASN A 45 16.88 0.27 -3.25
N ILE A 46 16.04 0.08 -2.24
CA ILE A 46 15.98 -1.14 -1.43
C ILE A 46 14.69 -1.92 -1.72
N GLU A 47 14.70 -3.21 -1.43
CA GLU A 47 13.51 -4.05 -1.53
C GLU A 47 12.41 -3.55 -0.58
N SER A 48 11.14 -3.70 -1.00
CA SER A 48 10.01 -3.20 -0.21
C SER A 48 9.92 -3.84 1.18
N ALA A 49 10.37 -5.09 1.33
CA ALA A 49 10.39 -5.81 2.60
C ALA A 49 11.24 -5.09 3.67
N PHE A 50 12.32 -4.41 3.26
CA PHE A 50 13.21 -3.67 4.17
C PHE A 50 12.76 -2.24 4.46
N THR A 51 11.71 -1.72 3.82
CA THR A 51 11.31 -0.31 4.02
C THR A 51 10.89 0.00 5.46
N GLY A 52 10.21 -0.94 6.12
CA GLY A 52 9.86 -0.82 7.54
C GLY A 52 11.08 -0.88 8.45
N ILE A 53 11.98 -1.84 8.19
CA ILE A 53 13.26 -2.01 8.91
C ILE A 53 14.11 -0.75 8.77
N GLN A 54 14.26 -0.21 7.56
CA GLN A 54 15.00 1.01 7.29
C GLN A 54 14.48 2.19 8.11
N GLY A 55 13.15 2.37 8.17
CA GLY A 55 12.52 3.44 8.95
C GLY A 55 12.79 3.30 10.45
N MET A 56 12.56 2.11 11.02
CA MET A 56 12.78 1.85 12.44
C MET A 56 14.27 1.94 12.82
N ALA A 57 15.17 1.41 11.98
CA ALA A 57 16.61 1.48 12.24
C ALA A 57 17.11 2.93 12.27
N VAL A 58 16.66 3.77 11.33
CA VAL A 58 16.97 5.21 11.35
C VAL A 58 16.46 5.86 12.64
N ASP A 59 15.23 5.56 13.05
CA ASP A 59 14.63 6.11 14.28
C ASP A 59 15.42 5.70 15.53
N TYR A 60 15.62 4.41 15.78
CA TYR A 60 16.30 3.91 16.97
C TYR A 60 17.76 4.35 17.06
N ILE A 61 18.52 4.32 15.96
CA ILE A 61 19.91 4.79 15.97
C ILE A 61 19.96 6.28 16.24
N THR A 62 19.05 7.06 15.64
CA THR A 62 19.01 8.50 15.89
C THR A 62 18.68 8.79 17.35
N ARG A 63 17.70 8.10 17.95
CA ARG A 63 17.39 8.22 19.40
C ARG A 63 18.61 7.90 20.25
N TYR A 64 19.27 6.77 20.00
CA TYR A 64 20.48 6.37 20.74
C TYR A 64 21.60 7.42 20.66
N ILE A 65 21.87 7.97 19.48
CA ILE A 65 22.94 8.96 19.31
C ILE A 65 22.60 10.28 20.02
N LEU A 66 21.33 10.70 19.98
CA LEU A 66 20.91 11.94 20.60
C LEU A 66 20.77 11.84 22.12
N SER A 67 20.31 10.69 22.65
CA SER A 67 20.13 10.48 24.09
C SER A 67 21.39 10.02 24.81
N GLY A 68 22.28 9.31 24.10
CA GLY A 68 23.40 8.56 24.70
C GLY A 68 22.97 7.32 25.49
N ASP A 69 21.66 7.04 25.58
CA ASP A 69 21.09 5.91 26.32
C ASP A 69 20.59 4.85 25.34
N LYS A 70 21.36 3.77 25.26
CA LYS A 70 21.08 2.64 24.37
C LYS A 70 19.90 1.82 24.86
N GLU A 71 19.82 1.51 26.16
CA GLU A 71 18.76 0.63 26.66
C GLU A 71 17.40 1.29 26.54
N MET A 72 17.32 2.59 26.84
CA MET A 72 16.10 3.36 26.66
C MET A 72 15.70 3.42 25.17
N ALA A 73 16.64 3.75 24.28
CA ALA A 73 16.34 3.85 22.85
C ALA A 73 15.79 2.52 22.29
N PHE A 74 16.33 1.37 22.71
CA PHE A 74 15.93 0.06 22.20
C PHE A 74 14.93 -0.70 23.10
N ASP A 75 14.23 -0.01 24.02
CA ASP A 75 13.33 -0.66 24.99
C ASP A 75 12.18 -1.46 24.34
N ILE A 76 11.60 -0.95 23.26
CA ILE A 76 10.51 -1.63 22.55
C ILE A 76 10.92 -2.98 21.93
N PRO A 77 12.01 -3.09 21.15
CA PRO A 77 12.44 -4.39 20.65
C PRO A 77 12.93 -5.30 21.79
N ILE A 78 13.51 -4.78 22.87
CA ILE A 78 13.83 -5.56 24.09
C ILE A 78 12.57 -6.18 24.70
N LYS A 79 11.50 -5.39 24.86
CA LYS A 79 10.19 -5.89 25.30
C LYS A 79 9.63 -6.93 24.31
N GLY A 80 9.84 -6.72 23.02
CA GLY A 80 9.49 -7.67 21.96
C GLY A 80 10.13 -9.03 22.14
N ALA A 81 11.44 -9.08 22.35
CA ALA A 81 12.17 -10.31 22.64
C ALA A 81 11.63 -11.02 23.89
N LYS A 82 11.43 -10.27 24.99
CA LYS A 82 10.82 -10.81 26.23
C LYS A 82 9.42 -11.38 26.01
N CYS A 83 8.61 -10.77 25.14
CA CYS A 83 7.28 -11.31 24.80
C CYS A 83 7.39 -12.66 24.08
N VAL A 84 8.33 -12.83 23.17
CA VAL A 84 8.57 -14.09 22.46
C VAL A 84 8.99 -15.18 23.46
N ASP A 85 10.01 -14.88 24.25
CA ASP A 85 10.55 -15.74 25.31
C ASP A 85 9.48 -16.20 26.30
N LYS A 86 8.62 -15.29 26.75
CA LYS A 86 7.49 -15.61 27.63
C LYS A 86 6.52 -16.62 27.02
N VAL A 87 6.26 -16.55 25.70
CA VAL A 87 5.35 -17.49 25.02
C VAL A 87 5.98 -18.87 24.86
N TYR A 88 7.30 -18.93 24.71
CA TYR A 88 8.04 -20.18 24.51
C TYR A 88 8.75 -20.69 25.77
N GLU A 89 8.50 -20.05 26.92
CA GLU A 89 9.03 -20.39 28.24
C GLU A 89 10.56 -20.58 28.26
N ASN A 90 11.29 -19.67 27.62
CA ASN A 90 12.75 -19.63 27.61
C ASN A 90 13.28 -18.19 27.66
N ASP A 91 14.58 -17.97 27.52
CA ASP A 91 15.27 -16.67 27.53
C ASP A 91 16.13 -16.42 26.28
N TYR A 92 15.89 -17.19 25.21
CA TYR A 92 16.77 -17.24 24.04
C TYR A 92 16.78 -15.92 23.26
N GLU A 93 15.61 -15.35 22.99
CA GLU A 93 15.51 -14.13 22.19
C GLU A 93 16.00 -12.91 22.96
N TYR A 94 15.78 -12.87 24.27
CA TYR A 94 16.30 -11.82 25.15
C TYR A 94 17.84 -11.86 25.20
N ASN A 95 18.44 -13.05 25.36
CA ASN A 95 19.90 -13.16 25.33
C ASN A 95 20.46 -12.79 23.94
N LYS A 96 19.79 -13.18 22.85
CA LYS A 96 20.18 -12.81 21.49
C LYS A 96 20.12 -11.31 21.24
N ILE A 97 19.02 -10.63 21.59
CA ILE A 97 18.92 -9.19 21.37
C ILE A 97 19.97 -8.43 22.18
N MET A 98 20.32 -8.86 23.39
CA MET A 98 21.38 -8.25 24.17
C MET A 98 22.76 -8.40 23.50
N GLN A 99 23.07 -9.58 22.96
CA GLN A 99 24.29 -9.79 22.17
C GLN A 99 24.32 -8.90 20.90
N LEU A 100 23.18 -8.73 20.22
CA LEU A 100 23.10 -7.83 19.08
C LEU A 100 23.33 -6.37 19.52
N LEU A 101 22.73 -5.94 20.64
CA LEU A 101 22.86 -4.59 21.21
C LEU A 101 24.29 -4.26 21.68
N ASP A 102 25.01 -5.25 22.20
CA ASP A 102 26.42 -5.09 22.57
C ASP A 102 27.29 -4.66 21.38
N ASN A 103 26.93 -5.12 20.18
CA ASN A 103 27.59 -4.78 18.93
C ASN A 103 27.11 -3.47 18.30
N VAL A 104 26.16 -2.76 18.91
CA VAL A 104 25.72 -1.43 18.47
C VAL A 104 26.55 -0.36 19.19
N LYS A 105 27.50 0.25 18.50
CA LYS A 105 28.37 1.32 19.05
C LYS A 105 28.10 2.69 18.45
N GLY A 106 27.49 2.76 17.26
CA GLY A 106 27.15 4.02 16.60
C GLY A 106 26.51 3.79 15.24
N THR A 107 27.03 4.44 14.20
CA THR A 107 26.53 4.34 12.81
C THR A 107 27.44 3.52 11.90
N ASP A 108 28.42 2.77 12.42
CA ASP A 108 29.26 1.91 11.58
C ASP A 108 28.45 0.72 11.02
N ASP A 109 29.02 0.03 10.02
CA ASP A 109 28.35 -1.06 9.30
C ASP A 109 27.87 -2.18 10.23
N VAL A 110 28.67 -2.56 11.24
CA VAL A 110 28.34 -3.62 12.20
C VAL A 110 27.17 -3.18 13.07
N SER A 111 27.22 -1.94 13.59
CA SER A 111 26.13 -1.37 14.37
C SER A 111 24.81 -1.38 13.59
N VAL A 112 24.81 -0.83 12.37
CA VAL A 112 23.60 -0.70 11.54
C VAL A 112 23.04 -2.07 11.13
N TYR A 113 23.92 -3.02 10.80
CA TYR A 113 23.51 -4.39 10.47
C TYR A 113 22.80 -5.05 11.66
N ASN A 114 23.36 -4.96 12.87
CA ASN A 114 22.74 -5.51 14.07
C ASN A 114 21.42 -4.82 14.41
N VAL A 115 21.33 -3.49 14.26
CA VAL A 115 20.06 -2.78 14.46
C VAL A 115 18.98 -3.27 13.50
N CYS A 116 19.30 -3.52 12.24
CA CYS A 116 18.31 -4.06 11.30
C CYS A 116 17.71 -5.39 11.76
N LYS A 117 18.49 -6.23 12.46
CA LYS A 117 17.98 -7.46 13.11
C LYS A 117 17.16 -7.15 14.36
N ILE A 118 17.68 -6.28 15.24
CA ILE A 118 17.04 -5.87 16.50
C ILE A 118 15.61 -5.37 16.25
N VAL A 119 15.40 -4.52 15.25
CA VAL A 119 14.05 -4.00 14.95
C VAL A 119 13.06 -5.07 14.46
N GLY A 120 13.52 -6.28 14.16
CA GLY A 120 12.65 -7.43 13.89
C GLY A 120 11.80 -7.84 15.10
N TYR A 121 12.25 -7.54 16.33
CA TYR A 121 11.52 -7.84 17.56
C TYR A 121 10.33 -6.91 17.82
N ASP A 122 10.29 -5.70 17.24
CA ASP A 122 9.19 -4.73 17.43
C ASP A 122 7.81 -5.33 17.18
N VAL A 123 7.72 -6.20 16.17
CA VAL A 123 6.45 -6.83 15.77
C VAL A 123 5.86 -7.68 16.89
N ALA A 124 6.69 -8.33 17.70
CA ALA A 124 6.24 -9.19 18.78
C ALA A 124 5.55 -8.37 19.89
N PHE A 125 6.10 -7.21 20.24
CA PHE A 125 5.50 -6.30 21.20
C PHE A 125 4.28 -5.56 20.63
N ARG A 126 4.43 -4.95 19.44
CA ARG A 126 3.42 -4.05 18.87
C ARG A 126 2.23 -4.78 18.23
N ARG A 127 2.44 -5.98 17.67
CA ARG A 127 1.42 -6.74 16.92
C ARG A 127 1.17 -8.14 17.46
N GLY A 128 1.94 -8.56 18.47
CA GLY A 128 1.85 -9.87 19.11
C GLY A 128 2.79 -10.91 18.51
N VAL A 129 3.20 -11.86 19.36
CA VAL A 129 4.17 -12.92 19.06
C VAL A 129 3.79 -13.79 17.86
N SER A 130 2.50 -13.95 17.56
CA SER A 130 2.03 -14.70 16.37
C SER A 130 2.51 -14.13 15.02
N LYS A 131 2.92 -12.85 14.99
CA LYS A 131 3.45 -12.17 13.80
C LYS A 131 4.98 -12.10 13.78
N PHE A 132 5.64 -12.57 14.83
CA PHE A 132 7.10 -12.63 14.93
C PHE A 132 7.68 -13.62 13.91
N ARG A 133 8.85 -13.27 13.39
CA ARG A 133 9.69 -14.09 12.51
C ARG A 133 11.11 -14.04 13.07
N ASN A 134 11.89 -15.08 12.82
CA ASN A 134 13.25 -15.14 13.31
C ASN A 134 14.06 -13.97 12.74
N VAL A 135 14.73 -13.22 13.60
CA VAL A 135 15.50 -12.04 13.20
C VAL A 135 16.76 -12.40 12.40
N ASP A 136 17.21 -13.65 12.42
CA ASP A 136 18.31 -14.11 11.58
C ASP A 136 17.94 -14.25 10.10
N ASP A 137 16.64 -14.33 9.79
CA ASP A 137 16.15 -14.27 8.41
C ASP A 137 16.29 -12.85 7.83
N ILE A 138 16.56 -11.85 8.67
CA ILE A 138 16.84 -10.47 8.25
C ILE A 138 18.31 -10.41 7.82
N LEU A 139 18.52 -10.32 6.51
CA LEU A 139 19.83 -10.19 5.88
C LEU A 139 19.98 -8.80 5.23
N PRO A 140 20.39 -7.76 5.98
CA PRO A 140 20.58 -6.41 5.45
C PRO A 140 21.61 -6.37 4.31
N THR A 141 21.27 -5.71 3.21
CA THR A 141 22.23 -5.44 2.12
C THR A 141 23.13 -4.25 2.45
N LYS A 142 24.26 -4.13 1.74
CA LYS A 142 25.17 -2.98 1.91
C LYS A 142 24.49 -1.65 1.58
N GLU A 143 23.62 -1.65 0.59
CA GLU A 143 22.83 -0.49 0.17
C GLU A 143 21.84 -0.05 1.26
N LEU A 144 21.20 -1.01 1.94
CA LEU A 144 20.32 -0.72 3.07
C LEU A 144 21.10 -0.10 4.23
N VAL A 145 22.23 -0.70 4.59
CA VAL A 145 23.13 -0.20 5.63
C VAL A 145 23.56 1.23 5.32
N TYR A 146 24.07 1.47 4.12
CA TYR A 146 24.49 2.80 3.67
C TYR A 146 23.36 3.83 3.74
N ASN A 147 22.16 3.48 3.24
CA ASN A 147 21.01 4.37 3.29
C ASN A 147 20.67 4.78 4.73
N ILE A 148 20.68 3.83 5.67
CA ILE A 148 20.40 4.10 7.09
C ILE A 148 21.45 5.07 7.66
N GLN A 149 22.74 4.84 7.39
CA GLN A 149 23.82 5.73 7.83
C GLN A 149 23.62 7.17 7.34
N VAL A 150 23.33 7.34 6.04
CA VAL A 150 23.06 8.65 5.46
C VAL A 150 21.88 9.33 6.13
N MET A 151 20.77 8.61 6.34
CA MET A 151 19.58 9.19 6.93
C MET A 151 19.73 9.51 8.41
N VAL A 152 20.45 8.69 9.19
CA VAL A 152 20.77 8.99 10.59
C VAL A 152 21.60 10.27 10.67
N GLN A 153 22.64 10.41 9.83
CA GLN A 153 23.44 11.63 9.78
C GLN A 153 22.59 12.87 9.44
N ARG A 154 21.70 12.75 8.45
CA ARG A 154 20.73 13.81 8.10
C ARG A 154 19.80 14.16 9.25
N CYS A 155 19.41 13.20 10.09
CA CYS A 155 18.58 13.45 11.26
C CYS A 155 19.34 14.23 12.34
N ILE A 156 20.57 13.83 12.65
CA ILE A 156 21.42 14.51 13.64
C ILE A 156 21.68 15.95 13.21
N GLU A 157 22.14 16.15 11.97
CA GLU A 157 22.37 17.49 11.42
C GLU A 157 21.10 18.34 11.39
N PHE A 158 19.94 17.72 11.13
CA PHE A 158 18.67 18.43 11.19
C PHE A 158 18.38 18.93 12.61
N ILE A 159 18.55 18.10 13.64
CA ILE A 159 18.34 18.52 15.03
C ILE A 159 19.33 19.64 15.40
N ASP A 160 20.62 19.46 15.12
CA ASP A 160 21.66 20.46 15.41
C ASP A 160 21.36 21.84 14.79
N ASN A 161 20.84 21.85 13.56
CA ASN A 161 20.52 23.09 12.84
C ASN A 161 19.19 23.74 13.28
N ASN A 162 18.29 23.01 13.94
CA ASN A 162 16.94 23.50 14.25
C ASN A 162 16.68 23.66 15.77
N GLY A 163 17.70 23.48 16.60
CA GLY A 163 17.72 23.90 18.00
C GLY A 163 17.98 22.75 18.97
N PRO A 164 18.47 23.04 20.19
CA PRO A 164 18.79 21.96 21.12
C PRO A 164 17.54 21.14 21.41
N LEU A 165 17.73 19.83 21.38
CA LEU A 165 16.73 18.86 21.74
C LEU A 165 16.33 19.07 23.20
N VAL A 166 15.02 19.14 23.46
CA VAL A 166 14.45 19.31 24.81
C VAL A 166 13.90 17.99 25.31
N LEU A 167 13.14 17.28 24.46
CA LEU A 167 12.64 15.94 24.75
C LEU A 167 12.75 15.07 23.51
N SER A 168 13.02 13.78 23.72
CA SER A 168 12.88 12.71 22.73
C SER A 168 12.18 11.53 23.37
N ASP A 169 11.52 10.71 22.56
CA ASP A 169 10.94 9.43 23.02
C ASP A 169 9.92 9.57 24.16
N PHE A 170 9.09 10.60 24.07
CA PHE A 170 8.04 10.88 25.03
C PHE A 170 6.69 10.31 24.58
N THR A 171 5.86 10.00 25.58
CA THR A 171 4.44 9.71 25.37
C THR A 171 3.60 10.94 25.74
N PHE A 172 2.28 10.82 25.82
CA PHE A 172 1.37 11.91 26.21
C PHE A 172 0.64 11.60 27.51
N GLU A 173 1.37 11.13 28.53
CA GLU A 173 0.81 10.83 29.86
C GLU A 173 -0.04 12.00 30.40
N GLY A 174 -1.22 11.70 30.93
CA GLY A 174 -2.21 12.70 31.35
C GLY A 174 -3.04 13.31 30.22
N GLY A 175 -2.51 13.32 28.99
CA GLY A 175 -3.16 13.89 27.80
C GLY A 175 -3.98 12.89 26.98
N TYR A 176 -4.18 11.66 27.44
CA TYR A 176 -4.94 10.65 26.71
C TYR A 176 -6.45 10.73 27.00
N THR A 177 -7.25 10.20 26.08
CA THR A 177 -8.71 10.01 26.24
C THR A 177 -9.06 8.51 26.22
N LYS A 178 -10.30 8.15 26.56
CA LYS A 178 -10.77 6.75 26.39
C LYS A 178 -10.84 6.30 24.92
N LEU A 179 -10.78 7.25 23.98
CA LEU A 179 -10.76 6.97 22.54
C LEU A 179 -9.33 6.80 22.03
N VAL A 180 -8.45 7.77 22.32
CA VAL A 180 -7.04 7.79 21.94
C VAL A 180 -6.19 7.62 23.19
N SER A 181 -5.61 6.43 23.36
CA SER A 181 -4.98 5.99 24.61
C SER A 181 -3.48 5.72 24.52
N SER A 182 -2.88 5.90 23.35
CA SER A 182 -1.44 5.75 23.16
C SER A 182 -0.93 6.56 21.97
N GLY A 183 0.32 6.98 22.02
CA GLY A 183 1.02 7.70 20.96
C GLY A 183 2.47 7.91 21.34
N ASP A 184 3.34 7.81 20.34
CA ASP A 184 4.80 7.90 20.52
C ASP A 184 5.26 9.15 19.77
N GLY A 185 5.74 10.16 20.51
CA GLY A 185 6.31 11.38 19.94
C GLY A 185 7.79 11.19 19.61
N ASP A 186 8.25 11.85 18.54
CA ASP A 186 9.64 11.72 18.10
C ASP A 186 10.53 12.72 18.86
N TYR A 187 10.45 14.01 18.52
CA TYR A 187 11.38 15.01 19.07
C TYR A 187 10.69 16.36 19.35
N LEU A 188 11.12 17.02 20.43
CA LEU A 188 10.77 18.39 20.77
C LEU A 188 12.04 19.22 20.89
N THR A 189 12.04 20.38 20.24
CA THR A 189 12.93 21.49 20.62
C THR A 189 12.13 22.47 21.49
N ARG A 190 12.77 23.56 21.94
CA ARG A 190 12.11 24.59 22.77
C ARG A 190 10.82 25.14 22.14
N ASN A 191 10.72 25.17 20.81
CA ASN A 191 9.60 25.80 20.11
C ASN A 191 9.01 24.97 18.96
N THR A 192 9.50 23.75 18.71
CA THR A 192 9.08 22.94 17.56
C THR A 192 8.85 21.50 17.96
N LEU A 193 7.66 20.99 17.67
CA LEU A 193 7.38 19.55 17.68
C LEU A 193 7.75 18.97 16.31
N ILE A 194 8.63 17.96 16.30
CA ILE A 194 9.21 17.37 15.10
C ILE A 194 8.78 15.91 15.03
N ASP A 195 8.24 15.51 13.88
CA ASP A 195 7.85 14.14 13.56
C ASP A 195 8.65 13.67 12.34
N PHE A 196 9.42 12.59 12.49
CA PHE A 196 10.25 12.03 11.45
C PHE A 196 9.45 11.05 10.58
N LYS A 197 9.69 11.12 9.27
CA LYS A 197 8.98 10.33 8.26
C LYS A 197 9.94 9.83 7.19
N VAL A 198 10.52 8.65 7.43
CA VAL A 198 11.31 7.91 6.42
C VAL A 198 10.36 7.36 5.35
N SER A 199 10.15 8.12 4.27
CA SER A 199 9.16 7.74 3.25
C SER A 199 9.49 8.26 1.85
N LYS A 200 9.16 7.46 0.83
CA LYS A 200 9.18 7.91 -0.58
C LYS A 200 8.06 8.92 -0.88
N GLN A 201 7.03 9.01 -0.04
CA GLN A 201 5.98 10.02 -0.17
C GLN A 201 6.54 11.40 0.25
N THR A 202 6.18 12.46 -0.47
CA THR A 202 6.58 13.83 -0.11
C THR A 202 5.81 14.32 1.13
N PHE A 203 4.49 14.27 1.08
CA PHE A 203 3.60 14.76 2.12
C PHE A 203 2.32 13.92 2.17
N SER A 204 1.72 13.80 3.36
CA SER A 204 0.43 13.14 3.58
C SER A 204 -0.42 13.94 4.57
N THR A 205 -1.72 14.07 4.30
CA THR A 205 -2.67 14.69 5.24
C THR A 205 -2.81 13.88 6.53
N LYS A 206 -2.41 12.61 6.52
CA LYS A 206 -2.33 11.79 7.72
C LYS A 206 -1.20 12.23 8.64
N TRP A 207 -0.03 12.55 8.09
CA TRP A 207 1.10 13.04 8.86
C TRP A 207 0.81 14.40 9.47
N SER A 208 0.19 15.30 8.72
CA SER A 208 -0.17 16.62 9.26
C SER A 208 -1.26 16.58 10.33
N LEU A 209 -2.20 15.62 10.25
CA LEU A 209 -3.13 15.36 11.36
C LEU A 209 -2.43 14.72 12.56
N GLN A 210 -1.53 13.76 12.35
CA GLN A 210 -0.78 13.10 13.42
C GLN A 210 0.02 14.11 14.25
N VAL A 211 0.80 14.97 13.62
CA VAL A 211 1.61 15.97 14.34
C VAL A 211 0.75 17.01 15.07
N LEU A 212 -0.41 17.38 14.52
CA LEU A 212 -1.38 18.24 15.24
C LEU A 212 -1.99 17.51 16.45
N MET A 213 -2.32 16.22 16.30
CA MET A 213 -2.82 15.42 17.42
C MET A 213 -1.78 15.33 18.53
N TYR A 214 -0.51 15.07 18.20
CA TYR A 214 0.58 15.04 19.17
C TYR A 214 0.72 16.38 19.91
N TYR A 215 0.65 17.51 19.21
CA TYR A 215 0.67 18.82 19.87
C TYR A 215 -0.50 18.99 20.85
N ILE A 216 -1.73 18.68 20.42
CA ILE A 216 -2.92 18.82 21.29
C ILE A 216 -2.83 17.89 22.50
N LEU A 217 -2.46 16.62 22.30
CA LEU A 217 -2.26 15.67 23.40
C LEU A 217 -1.20 16.16 24.37
N GLY A 218 -0.10 16.73 23.86
CA GLY A 218 0.98 17.31 24.66
C GLY A 218 0.54 18.48 25.51
N ILE A 219 -0.28 19.39 24.97
CA ILE A 219 -0.85 20.53 25.73
C ILE A 219 -1.74 20.07 26.89
N HIS A 220 -2.37 18.91 26.77
CA HIS A 220 -3.18 18.30 27.82
C HIS A 220 -2.42 17.29 28.69
N SER A 221 -1.15 17.05 28.41
CA SER A 221 -0.32 16.09 29.12
C SER A 221 0.35 16.70 30.35
N VAL A 222 1.08 15.89 31.09
CA VAL A 222 1.95 16.35 32.19
C VAL A 222 3.17 17.15 31.71
N TYR A 223 3.48 17.12 30.42
CA TYR A 223 4.67 17.73 29.83
C TYR A 223 4.46 19.22 29.54
N ARG A 224 5.01 20.09 30.41
CA ARG A 224 4.93 21.56 30.27
C ARG A 224 5.76 22.10 29.11
N GLU A 225 6.66 21.31 28.56
CA GLU A 225 7.49 21.64 27.40
C GLU A 225 6.64 22.01 26.17
N PHE A 226 5.41 21.48 26.08
CA PHE A 226 4.47 21.80 25.01
C PHE A 226 3.98 23.25 25.01
N ASP A 227 3.99 23.93 26.16
CA ASP A 227 3.58 25.35 26.28
C ASP A 227 4.45 26.27 25.42
N GLY A 228 5.72 25.90 25.20
CA GLY A 228 6.69 26.68 24.43
C GLY A 228 6.59 26.48 22.91
N ILE A 229 5.83 25.47 22.46
CA ILE A 229 5.79 25.07 21.05
C ILE A 229 5.05 26.09 20.21
N LYS A 230 5.68 26.50 19.11
CA LYS A 230 5.20 27.47 18.11
C LYS A 230 5.07 26.86 16.72
N TYR A 231 5.81 25.80 16.44
CA TYR A 231 5.87 25.18 15.13
C TYR A 231 5.62 23.68 15.19
N LEU A 232 4.95 23.16 14.16
CA LEU A 232 4.88 21.74 13.88
C LEU A 232 5.74 21.44 12.65
N CYS A 233 6.62 20.46 12.77
CA CYS A 233 7.55 20.09 11.72
C CYS A 233 7.43 18.60 11.39
N ILE A 234 7.35 18.30 10.09
CA ILE A 234 7.53 16.95 9.57
C ILE A 234 8.85 16.93 8.82
N TYR A 235 9.77 16.05 9.19
CA TYR A 235 11.05 15.91 8.50
C TYR A 235 11.20 14.53 7.85
N ASN A 236 11.62 14.52 6.59
CA ASN A 236 11.83 13.32 5.82
C ASN A 236 13.32 13.17 5.46
N PRO A 237 14.10 12.37 6.21
CA PRO A 237 15.53 12.22 5.99
C PRO A 237 15.84 11.45 4.70
N LEU A 238 14.91 10.64 4.17
CA LEU A 238 15.08 9.96 2.87
C LEU A 238 15.15 10.98 1.72
N LYS A 239 14.38 12.07 1.83
CA LYS A 239 14.36 13.16 0.84
C LYS A 239 15.17 14.39 1.25
N ASN A 240 15.75 14.38 2.45
CA ASN A 240 16.40 15.52 3.07
C ASN A 240 15.53 16.80 3.03
N MET A 241 14.26 16.68 3.43
CA MET A 241 13.29 17.78 3.28
C MET A 241 12.37 17.89 4.50
N SER A 242 12.14 19.13 4.96
CA SER A 242 11.19 19.45 6.02
C SER A 242 9.95 20.18 5.51
N TYR A 243 8.88 20.03 6.30
CA TYR A 243 7.62 20.74 6.16
C TYR A 243 7.32 21.35 7.52
N THR A 244 7.40 22.68 7.64
CA THR A 244 7.17 23.37 8.92
C THR A 244 5.97 24.31 8.81
N VAL A 245 5.08 24.29 9.81
CA VAL A 245 3.92 25.19 9.90
C VAL A 245 3.93 25.92 11.24
N CYS A 246 3.59 27.21 11.22
CA CYS A 246 3.37 27.98 12.45
C CYS A 246 1.99 27.64 13.04
N LEU A 247 1.91 27.41 14.35
CA LEU A 247 0.66 27.12 15.04
C LEU A 247 -0.38 28.26 14.91
N ASN A 248 0.07 29.49 14.68
CA ASN A 248 -0.81 30.64 14.44
C ASN A 248 -1.47 30.59 13.05
N ASP A 249 -0.87 29.89 12.08
CA ASP A 249 -1.47 29.69 10.75
C ASP A 249 -2.54 28.59 10.78
N ILE A 250 -2.56 27.78 11.84
CA ILE A 250 -3.60 26.78 12.08
C ILE A 250 -4.72 27.44 12.88
N LYS A 251 -5.88 27.62 12.24
CA LYS A 251 -7.07 28.21 12.88
C LYS A 251 -7.46 27.44 14.14
N ASP A 252 -7.87 28.18 15.17
CA ASP A 252 -8.31 27.56 16.43
C ASP A 252 -9.56 26.69 16.26
N GLU A 253 -10.44 26.99 15.30
CA GLU A 253 -11.54 26.10 14.90
C GLU A 253 -11.03 24.68 14.57
N ILE A 254 -9.89 24.58 13.87
CA ILE A 254 -9.31 23.29 13.50
C ILE A 254 -8.79 22.58 14.74
N LYS A 255 -8.11 23.29 15.65
CA LYS A 255 -7.62 22.73 16.92
C LYS A 255 -8.78 22.22 17.77
N TYR A 256 -9.83 23.03 17.91
CA TYR A 256 -11.08 22.68 18.60
C TYR A 256 -11.71 21.39 18.03
N ARG A 257 -11.94 21.35 16.71
CA ARG A 257 -12.54 20.17 16.05
C ARG A 257 -11.67 18.93 16.20
N VAL A 258 -10.34 19.05 16.13
CA VAL A 258 -9.44 17.91 16.34
C VAL A 258 -9.44 17.46 17.81
N SER A 259 -9.46 18.38 18.78
CA SER A 259 -9.63 18.04 20.20
C SER A 259 -10.91 17.23 20.44
N HIS A 260 -12.05 17.71 19.93
CA HIS A 260 -13.36 17.10 20.18
C HIS A 260 -13.64 15.87 19.29
N ASP A 261 -13.66 16.04 17.97
CA ASP A 261 -14.16 15.00 17.04
C ASP A 261 -13.13 13.89 16.79
N VAL A 262 -11.84 14.23 16.86
CA VAL A 262 -10.74 13.32 16.51
C VAL A 262 -10.18 12.66 17.75
N ILE A 263 -9.75 13.44 18.75
CA ILE A 263 -9.13 12.92 19.98
C ILE A 263 -10.19 12.48 21.00
N GLY A 264 -11.36 13.13 21.04
CA GLY A 264 -12.48 12.74 21.90
C GLY A 264 -12.52 13.46 23.25
N TYR A 265 -11.98 14.68 23.34
CA TYR A 265 -12.12 15.50 24.53
C TYR A 265 -13.55 16.01 24.71
N LYS A 266 -14.02 16.04 25.95
CA LYS A 266 -15.24 16.75 26.33
C LYS A 266 -14.91 18.24 26.46
N MET A 267 -15.40 19.04 25.53
CA MET A 267 -15.18 20.48 25.53
C MET A 267 -15.99 21.14 26.64
N VAL A 268 -15.40 22.11 27.36
CA VAL A 268 -16.14 22.89 28.37
C VAL A 268 -17.06 23.92 27.71
N TYR A 269 -16.62 24.49 26.59
CA TYR A 269 -17.36 25.47 25.82
C TYR A 269 -17.96 24.85 24.55
N PRO A 270 -19.11 25.33 24.07
CA PRO A 270 -19.76 24.79 22.88
C PRO A 270 -19.00 25.15 21.60
N ASP A 271 -19.26 24.39 20.52
CA ASP A 271 -18.70 24.64 19.19
C ASP A 271 -19.28 25.95 18.61
N SER A 272 -18.56 27.04 18.83
CA SER A 272 -18.90 28.39 18.36
C SER A 272 -17.63 29.18 18.11
N GLN A 273 -17.67 30.05 17.10
CA GLN A 273 -16.56 30.91 16.69
C GLN A 273 -15.98 31.73 17.86
N ALA A 274 -16.81 32.10 18.84
CA ALA A 274 -16.41 32.86 20.02
C ALA A 274 -15.54 32.06 21.01
N TYR A 275 -15.60 30.73 20.97
CA TYR A 275 -14.94 29.85 21.95
C TYR A 275 -13.87 28.94 21.35
N HIS A 276 -13.66 28.95 20.04
CA HIS A 276 -12.66 28.09 19.40
C HIS A 276 -11.25 28.29 19.96
N SER A 277 -10.88 29.50 20.39
CA SER A 277 -9.58 29.78 21.02
C SER A 277 -9.39 29.08 22.38
N LEU A 278 -10.48 28.61 23.00
CA LEU A 278 -10.48 27.87 24.27
C LEU A 278 -10.47 26.35 24.05
N TRP A 279 -9.96 25.89 22.90
CA TRP A 279 -9.86 24.47 22.53
C TRP A 279 -9.04 23.60 23.50
N ASN A 280 -8.22 24.22 24.34
CA ASN A 280 -7.38 23.58 25.35
C ASN A 280 -8.07 23.48 26.72
N ILE A 281 -9.32 23.94 26.86
CA ILE A 281 -10.11 23.81 28.10
C ILE A 281 -11.09 22.65 27.95
N THR A 282 -10.76 21.51 28.55
CA THR A 282 -11.51 20.26 28.42
C THR A 282 -11.81 19.64 29.79
N ASN A 283 -12.82 18.76 29.85
CA ASN A 283 -13.21 18.03 31.05
C ASN A 283 -13.21 16.52 30.80
N GLY A 284 -12.01 15.98 30.55
CA GLY A 284 -11.80 14.57 30.29
C GLY A 284 -12.35 14.12 28.94
N THR A 285 -12.85 12.88 28.88
CA THR A 285 -13.32 12.26 27.63
C THR A 285 -14.80 12.51 27.40
N ASP A 286 -15.17 12.83 26.15
CA ASP A 286 -16.56 12.93 25.75
C ASP A 286 -17.20 11.52 25.59
N PRO A 287 -18.20 11.17 26.42
CA PRO A 287 -18.83 9.85 26.35
C PRO A 287 -19.63 9.64 25.06
N GLU A 288 -20.17 10.68 24.44
CA GLU A 288 -20.92 10.57 23.20
C GLU A 288 -20.02 10.27 22.01
N ILE A 289 -18.84 10.91 21.94
CA ILE A 289 -17.84 10.62 20.90
C ILE A 289 -17.34 9.17 21.04
N VAL A 290 -17.07 8.71 22.27
CA VAL A 290 -16.70 7.32 22.52
C VAL A 290 -17.83 6.36 22.16
N ARG A 291 -19.08 6.67 22.52
CA ARG A 291 -20.26 5.87 22.18
C ARG A 291 -20.45 5.79 20.66
N LYS A 292 -20.35 6.91 19.94
CA LYS A 292 -20.45 6.96 18.47
C LYS A 292 -19.38 6.09 17.81
N TYR A 293 -18.15 6.14 18.32
CA TYR A 293 -17.08 5.26 17.84
C TYR A 293 -17.38 3.78 18.12
N ARG A 294 -17.78 3.44 19.35
CA ARG A 294 -18.12 2.06 19.74
C ARG A 294 -19.30 1.50 18.96
N ASN A 295 -20.34 2.31 18.75
CA ASN A 295 -21.53 1.92 17.98
C ASN A 295 -21.20 1.60 16.52
N ASN A 296 -20.16 2.21 15.95
CA ASN A 296 -19.68 1.87 14.63
C ASN A 296 -18.83 0.59 14.60
N CYS A 297 -18.57 -0.09 15.72
CA CYS A 297 -17.68 -1.27 15.75
C CYS A 297 -18.35 -2.50 16.37
N ILE A 298 -19.69 -2.59 16.29
CA ILE A 298 -20.46 -3.66 16.95
C ILE A 298 -20.63 -4.84 15.99
N MET A 299 -20.32 -6.04 16.49
CA MET A 299 -20.82 -7.28 15.89
C MET A 299 -22.29 -7.43 16.25
N THR A 300 -23.12 -7.56 15.23
CA THR A 300 -24.56 -7.74 15.37
C THR A 300 -24.90 -9.24 15.40
N ASP A 301 -26.15 -9.58 15.63
CA ASP A 301 -26.69 -10.92 15.44
C ASP A 301 -27.10 -11.21 13.97
N PHE A 302 -26.61 -10.37 13.04
CA PHE A 302 -26.89 -10.48 11.61
C PHE A 302 -26.48 -11.86 11.09
N ASP A 303 -27.47 -12.56 10.55
CA ASP A 303 -27.29 -13.85 9.90
C ASP A 303 -28.04 -13.82 8.56
N ILE A 304 -27.27 -13.93 7.48
CA ILE A 304 -27.80 -13.88 6.12
C ILE A 304 -28.76 -15.03 5.80
N ASN A 305 -28.71 -16.12 6.55
CA ASN A 305 -29.58 -17.28 6.34
C ASN A 305 -31.01 -17.02 6.83
N LYS A 306 -31.24 -15.98 7.66
CA LYS A 306 -32.56 -15.59 8.14
C LYS A 306 -33.41 -14.79 7.14
N TYR A 307 -32.82 -14.40 6.01
CA TYR A 307 -33.49 -13.58 4.99
C TYR A 307 -33.95 -14.44 3.81
N ASP A 308 -35.11 -14.16 3.24
CA ASP A 308 -35.57 -14.76 1.98
C ASP A 308 -34.98 -14.03 0.75
N ASP A 309 -35.43 -14.41 -0.45
CA ASP A 309 -35.10 -13.68 -1.68
C ASP A 309 -35.69 -12.26 -1.63
N GLY A 310 -34.86 -11.24 -1.78
CA GLY A 310 -35.29 -9.85 -1.75
C GLY A 310 -34.16 -8.81 -1.73
N ILE A 311 -34.59 -7.55 -1.59
CA ILE A 311 -33.76 -6.35 -1.47
C ILE A 311 -33.99 -5.77 -0.08
N TYR A 312 -32.94 -5.69 0.73
CA TYR A 312 -33.03 -5.32 2.14
C TYR A 312 -32.09 -4.17 2.48
N ASN A 313 -32.58 -3.18 3.22
CA ASN A 313 -31.72 -2.20 3.87
C ASN A 313 -31.15 -2.83 5.14
N ILE A 314 -29.83 -2.84 5.26
CA ILE A 314 -29.10 -3.32 6.43
C ILE A 314 -28.14 -2.22 6.93
N SER A 315 -27.75 -2.32 8.19
CA SER A 315 -26.77 -1.40 8.74
C SER A 315 -25.35 -1.70 8.24
N ILE A 316 -24.46 -0.72 8.37
CA ILE A 316 -23.03 -0.95 8.08
C ILE A 316 -22.45 -2.01 9.02
N ASN A 317 -22.95 -2.11 10.25
CA ASN A 317 -22.51 -3.11 11.23
C ASN A 317 -22.97 -4.53 10.85
N ASP A 318 -24.17 -4.68 10.30
CA ASP A 318 -24.66 -5.95 9.76
C ASP A 318 -23.75 -6.44 8.62
N TYR A 319 -23.42 -5.53 7.70
CA TYR A 319 -22.48 -5.83 6.61
C TYR A 319 -21.08 -6.18 7.13
N TRP A 320 -20.58 -5.45 8.13
CA TRP A 320 -19.30 -5.76 8.76
C TRP A 320 -19.33 -7.12 9.48
N THR A 321 -20.44 -7.44 10.14
CA THR A 321 -20.67 -8.74 10.79
C THR A 321 -20.58 -9.87 9.76
N TYR A 322 -21.25 -9.70 8.61
CA TYR A 322 -21.16 -10.64 7.48
C TYR A 322 -19.74 -10.77 6.90
N LEU A 323 -19.03 -9.66 6.70
CA LEU A 323 -17.65 -9.71 6.19
C LEU A 323 -16.73 -10.51 7.11
N ARG A 324 -16.93 -10.41 8.42
CA ARG A 324 -16.15 -11.18 9.40
C ARG A 324 -16.54 -12.66 9.45
N SER A 325 -17.78 -13.01 9.13
CA SER A 325 -18.20 -14.42 9.08
C SER A 325 -17.62 -15.18 7.89
N ILE A 326 -17.29 -14.49 6.79
CA ILE A 326 -16.73 -15.12 5.58
C ILE A 326 -15.19 -15.09 5.52
N ASP A 327 -14.52 -14.22 6.28
CA ASP A 327 -13.04 -14.21 6.39
C ASP A 327 -12.59 -14.20 7.86
N VAL A 328 -12.31 -15.39 8.40
CA VAL A 328 -11.88 -15.62 9.80
C VAL A 328 -10.56 -14.91 10.15
N ARG A 329 -9.75 -14.48 9.15
CA ARG A 329 -8.53 -13.69 9.42
C ARG A 329 -8.80 -12.29 9.95
N SER A 330 -10.05 -11.83 9.87
CA SER A 330 -10.51 -10.50 10.30
C SER A 330 -10.66 -10.32 11.82
N GLU A 331 -10.39 -11.34 12.65
CA GLU A 331 -10.51 -11.21 14.10
C GLU A 331 -9.67 -10.08 14.71
N ASN A 332 -8.56 -9.73 14.05
CA ASN A 332 -7.69 -8.62 14.43
C ASN A 332 -7.72 -7.44 13.45
N ASP A 333 -8.56 -7.49 12.41
CA ASP A 333 -8.68 -6.39 11.46
C ASP A 333 -9.56 -5.31 12.06
N ALA A 334 -8.97 -4.14 12.28
CA ALA A 334 -9.74 -3.06 12.86
C ALA A 334 -10.73 -2.47 11.84
N TYR A 335 -11.89 -2.10 12.36
CA TYR A 335 -13.07 -1.67 11.61
C TYR A 335 -12.72 -0.71 10.45
N PRO A 336 -13.03 -1.08 9.20
CA PRO A 336 -12.68 -0.27 8.04
C PRO A 336 -13.62 0.93 7.90
N MET A 337 -13.14 1.99 7.24
CA MET A 337 -13.95 3.17 7.01
C MET A 337 -14.85 3.02 5.78
N PHE A 338 -16.16 2.98 5.98
CA PHE A 338 -17.16 2.99 4.91
C PHE A 338 -17.44 4.42 4.42
N LYS A 339 -16.49 4.99 3.67
CA LYS A 339 -16.56 6.38 3.20
C LYS A 339 -17.78 6.61 2.31
N TYR A 340 -18.50 7.70 2.56
CA TYR A 340 -19.67 8.11 1.78
C TYR A 340 -20.76 7.02 1.67
N THR A 341 -20.91 6.22 2.73
CA THR A 341 -21.97 5.23 2.90
C THR A 341 -22.83 5.67 4.08
N ASP A 342 -24.12 5.84 3.83
CA ASP A 342 -25.15 6.13 4.82
C ASP A 342 -25.69 4.81 5.40
N HIS A 343 -26.14 3.92 4.51
CA HIS A 343 -26.57 2.56 4.81
C HIS A 343 -26.14 1.60 3.70
N VAL A 344 -26.35 0.30 3.93
CA VAL A 344 -26.02 -0.76 2.98
C VAL A 344 -27.32 -1.40 2.48
N ILE A 345 -27.40 -1.66 1.18
CA ILE A 345 -28.44 -2.53 0.61
C ILE A 345 -27.83 -3.93 0.43
N MET A 346 -28.48 -4.94 0.98
CA MET A 346 -28.24 -6.35 0.68
C MET A 346 -29.24 -6.83 -0.36
N LEU A 347 -28.74 -7.42 -1.43
CA LEU A 347 -29.50 -8.24 -2.36
C LEU A 347 -29.27 -9.70 -2.06
N LYS A 348 -30.35 -10.47 -1.92
CA LYS A 348 -30.30 -11.92 -1.84
C LYS A 348 -31.26 -12.50 -2.88
N ARG A 349 -30.77 -13.39 -3.73
CA ARG A 349 -31.62 -14.14 -4.66
C ARG A 349 -31.06 -15.54 -4.85
N LYS A 350 -31.87 -16.55 -4.51
CA LYS A 350 -31.44 -17.93 -4.30
C LYS A 350 -30.29 -17.95 -3.29
N LYS A 351 -29.17 -18.54 -3.69
CA LYS A 351 -27.94 -18.59 -2.88
C LYS A 351 -27.03 -17.38 -3.09
N TYR A 352 -27.33 -16.50 -4.05
CA TYR A 352 -26.44 -15.42 -4.43
C TYR A 352 -26.73 -14.15 -3.66
N VAL A 353 -25.65 -13.49 -3.24
CA VAL A 353 -25.70 -12.31 -2.40
C VAL A 353 -24.87 -11.20 -3.02
N MET A 354 -25.34 -9.95 -2.91
CA MET A 354 -24.61 -8.77 -3.34
C MET A 354 -24.89 -7.60 -2.38
N PHE A 355 -23.90 -6.74 -2.17
CA PHE A 355 -24.05 -5.58 -1.28
C PHE A 355 -23.76 -4.27 -2.01
N PHE A 356 -24.49 -3.24 -1.63
CA PHE A 356 -24.33 -1.90 -2.16
C PHE A 356 -24.25 -0.89 -1.03
N SER A 357 -23.36 0.07 -1.17
CA SER A 357 -23.39 1.30 -0.40
C SER A 357 -24.38 2.28 -1.02
N VAL A 358 -25.18 2.91 -0.18
CA VAL A 358 -25.99 4.07 -0.54
C VAL A 358 -25.35 5.28 0.11
N SER A 359 -24.97 6.28 -0.69
CA SER A 359 -24.44 7.53 -0.13
C SER A 359 -25.55 8.41 0.46
N PRO A 360 -25.23 9.42 1.30
CA PRO A 360 -26.22 10.38 1.79
C PRO A 360 -26.97 11.16 0.70
N LYS A 361 -26.46 11.13 -0.56
CA LYS A 361 -27.10 11.73 -1.73
C LYS A 361 -27.87 10.71 -2.58
N GLY A 362 -28.12 9.51 -2.06
CA GLY A 362 -28.81 8.43 -2.78
C GLY A 362 -28.00 7.73 -3.87
N LYS A 363 -26.72 8.08 -4.09
CA LYS A 363 -25.89 7.38 -5.09
C LYS A 363 -25.57 5.96 -4.64
N LEU A 364 -25.81 5.01 -5.54
CA LEU A 364 -25.59 3.58 -5.36
C LEU A 364 -24.18 3.18 -5.83
N ALA A 365 -23.50 2.32 -5.07
CA ALA A 365 -22.23 1.73 -5.45
C ALA A 365 -22.06 0.31 -4.89
N ILE A 366 -21.65 -0.62 -5.74
CA ILE A 366 -21.31 -2.02 -5.40
C ILE A 366 -20.19 -2.03 -4.36
N LEU A 367 -20.35 -2.84 -3.31
CA LEU A 367 -19.37 -3.01 -2.23
C LEU A 367 -18.46 -4.22 -2.46
N ASN A 368 -17.16 -3.99 -2.31
CA ASN A 368 -16.12 -5.00 -2.19
C ASN A 368 -15.34 -4.75 -0.90
N GLY A 369 -15.78 -5.34 0.21
CA GLY A 369 -15.36 -4.88 1.53
C GLY A 369 -15.77 -3.41 1.73
N ALA A 370 -14.84 -2.56 2.18
CA ALA A 370 -15.09 -1.12 2.29
C ALA A 370 -14.88 -0.34 0.98
N GLU A 371 -14.38 -0.99 -0.08
CA GLU A 371 -14.23 -0.36 -1.40
C GLU A 371 -15.57 -0.29 -2.13
N ARG A 372 -15.71 0.73 -2.98
CA ARG A 372 -16.97 1.05 -3.66
C ARG A 372 -16.75 1.26 -5.15
N ARG A 373 -17.59 0.66 -5.98
CA ARG A 373 -17.66 0.89 -7.43
C ARG A 373 -19.05 1.41 -7.79
N ILE A 374 -19.12 2.61 -8.39
CA ILE A 374 -20.41 3.24 -8.75
C ILE A 374 -21.23 2.25 -9.58
N ALA A 375 -22.48 2.04 -9.18
CA ALA A 375 -23.42 1.23 -9.92
C ALA A 375 -23.90 2.00 -11.17
N GLU A 376 -24.01 1.30 -12.29
CA GLU A 376 -24.43 1.89 -13.58
C GLU A 376 -25.93 1.76 -13.81
N PHE A 377 -26.56 0.79 -13.13
CA PHE A 377 -27.98 0.47 -13.22
C PHE A 377 -28.69 0.55 -11.87
N SER A 378 -30.02 0.51 -11.92
CA SER A 378 -30.89 0.43 -10.75
C SER A 378 -30.58 -0.80 -9.88
N ILE A 379 -31.08 -0.81 -8.64
CA ILE A 379 -30.88 -1.97 -7.76
C ILE A 379 -31.66 -3.20 -8.26
N GLU A 380 -32.81 -2.98 -8.89
CA GLU A 380 -33.69 -3.98 -9.49
C GLU A 380 -32.99 -4.72 -10.62
N TYR A 381 -32.17 -4.04 -11.43
CA TYR A 381 -31.36 -4.69 -12.46
C TYR A 381 -30.45 -5.76 -11.85
N TYR A 382 -29.69 -5.41 -10.82
CA TYR A 382 -28.79 -6.37 -10.20
C TYR A 382 -29.57 -7.53 -9.56
N TYR A 383 -30.71 -7.26 -8.92
CA TYR A 383 -31.57 -8.31 -8.36
C TYR A 383 -32.12 -9.25 -9.44
N ASP A 384 -32.62 -8.70 -10.54
CA ASP A 384 -33.23 -9.46 -11.64
C ASP A 384 -32.22 -10.30 -12.43
N TYR A 385 -30.94 -9.89 -12.45
CA TYR A 385 -29.89 -10.55 -13.23
C TYR A 385 -28.83 -11.30 -12.41
N ILE A 386 -28.77 -11.17 -11.08
CA ILE A 386 -27.69 -11.75 -10.26
C ILE A 386 -27.51 -13.26 -10.47
N GLU A 387 -28.61 -14.01 -10.58
CA GLU A 387 -28.54 -15.46 -10.80
C GLU A 387 -27.94 -15.80 -12.18
N ARG A 388 -28.39 -15.11 -13.23
CA ARG A 388 -27.88 -15.31 -14.60
C ARG A 388 -26.43 -14.89 -14.70
N TYR A 389 -26.07 -13.76 -14.10
CA TYR A 389 -24.70 -13.27 -14.03
C TYR A 389 -23.80 -14.29 -13.33
N ALA A 390 -24.17 -14.74 -12.14
CA ALA A 390 -23.39 -15.69 -11.37
C ALA A 390 -23.25 -17.05 -12.08
N LYS A 391 -24.31 -17.54 -12.75
CA LYS A 391 -24.23 -18.72 -13.62
C LYS A 391 -23.27 -18.50 -14.79
N GLY A 392 -23.33 -17.34 -15.44
CA GLY A 392 -22.43 -16.97 -16.55
C GLY A 392 -20.97 -16.87 -16.12
N VAL A 393 -20.69 -16.44 -14.88
CA VAL A 393 -19.35 -16.48 -14.28
C VAL A 393 -18.93 -17.93 -14.04
N LYS A 394 -19.74 -18.73 -13.33
CA LYS A 394 -19.40 -20.14 -13.04
C LYS A 394 -19.18 -20.96 -14.31
N GLN A 395 -20.01 -20.78 -15.32
CA GLN A 395 -19.85 -21.46 -16.61
C GLN A 395 -18.50 -21.17 -17.27
N ARG A 396 -17.98 -19.95 -17.15
CA ARG A 396 -16.71 -19.52 -17.76
C ARG A 396 -15.49 -19.93 -16.92
N PHE A 397 -15.60 -19.93 -15.59
CA PHE A 397 -14.43 -19.99 -14.69
C PHE A 397 -14.41 -21.19 -13.73
N SER A 398 -15.50 -21.94 -13.53
CA SER A 398 -15.52 -23.05 -12.55
C SER A 398 -14.45 -24.10 -12.81
N LYS A 399 -14.24 -24.53 -14.06
CA LYS A 399 -13.16 -25.50 -14.38
C LYS A 399 -11.77 -25.00 -13.98
N TYR A 400 -11.53 -23.70 -14.12
CA TYR A 400 -10.28 -23.08 -13.72
C TYR A 400 -10.13 -23.05 -12.19
N TRP A 401 -11.20 -22.69 -11.47
CA TRP A 401 -11.19 -22.74 -10.01
C TRP A 401 -11.12 -24.18 -9.47
N ASP A 402 -11.78 -25.15 -10.09
CA ASP A 402 -11.66 -26.57 -9.73
C ASP A 402 -10.19 -27.01 -9.81
N ALA A 403 -9.48 -26.62 -10.89
CA ALA A 403 -8.06 -26.92 -11.04
C ALA A 403 -7.21 -26.25 -9.96
N ILE A 404 -7.41 -24.95 -9.66
CA ILE A 404 -6.59 -24.26 -8.67
C ILE A 404 -6.85 -24.75 -7.23
N TYR A 405 -8.10 -25.08 -6.89
CA TYR A 405 -8.43 -25.67 -5.59
C TYR A 405 -7.91 -27.10 -5.49
N ASN A 406 -7.90 -27.86 -6.58
CA ASN A 406 -7.25 -29.16 -6.61
C ASN A 406 -5.75 -29.03 -6.30
N ILE A 407 -5.03 -28.11 -6.96
CA ILE A 407 -3.62 -27.81 -6.64
C ILE A 407 -3.45 -27.46 -5.16
N SER A 408 -4.34 -26.64 -4.60
CA SER A 408 -4.33 -26.29 -3.17
C SER A 408 -4.46 -27.50 -2.25
N GLU A 409 -5.40 -28.42 -2.50
CA GLU A 409 -5.54 -29.65 -1.71
C GLU A 409 -4.32 -30.57 -1.85
N GLN A 410 -3.76 -30.69 -3.06
CA GLN A 410 -2.55 -31.47 -3.30
C GLN A 410 -1.38 -30.93 -2.47
N LEU A 411 -1.14 -29.63 -2.51
CA LEU A 411 -0.07 -28.99 -1.72
C LEU A 411 -0.30 -29.17 -0.21
N LYS A 412 -1.53 -29.00 0.27
CA LYS A 412 -1.86 -29.19 1.70
C LYS A 412 -1.68 -30.64 2.18
N SER A 413 -1.70 -31.62 1.28
CA SER A 413 -1.48 -33.03 1.61
C SER A 413 -0.01 -33.38 1.85
N LEU A 414 0.93 -32.51 1.41
CA LEU A 414 2.35 -32.76 1.57
C LEU A 414 2.78 -32.72 3.04
N LYS A 415 3.71 -33.60 3.40
CA LYS A 415 4.26 -33.70 4.76
C LYS A 415 5.78 -33.57 4.72
N PRO A 416 6.41 -32.98 5.75
CA PRO A 416 7.85 -32.89 5.79
C PRO A 416 8.47 -34.29 5.97
N SER A 417 9.58 -34.55 5.28
CA SER A 417 10.34 -35.79 5.40
C SER A 417 10.99 -35.91 6.77
N SER A 418 10.62 -36.94 7.53
CA SER A 418 11.25 -37.25 8.81
C SER A 418 12.77 -37.45 8.67
N GLY A 419 13.22 -38.04 7.57
CA GLY A 419 14.65 -38.23 7.29
C GLY A 419 15.37 -36.91 7.07
N TYR A 420 14.78 -36.01 6.26
CA TYR A 420 15.32 -34.67 6.04
C TYR A 420 15.38 -33.86 7.33
N LEU A 421 14.28 -33.82 8.10
CA LEU A 421 14.19 -33.09 9.35
C LEU A 421 15.22 -33.59 10.37
N ARG A 422 15.39 -34.91 10.50
CA ARG A 422 16.39 -35.50 11.41
C ARG A 422 17.81 -35.07 11.06
N LYS A 423 18.15 -35.11 9.77
CA LYS A 423 19.52 -34.91 9.30
C LYS A 423 19.95 -33.44 9.24
N ASN A 424 19.03 -32.52 8.95
CA ASN A 424 19.39 -31.13 8.61
C ASN A 424 18.82 -30.07 9.56
N GLN A 425 17.98 -30.45 10.52
CA GLN A 425 17.32 -29.46 11.39
C GLN A 425 17.29 -29.92 12.85
N TYR A 426 16.85 -31.15 13.10
CA TYR A 426 16.82 -31.70 14.46
C TYR A 426 18.23 -31.97 15.01
N SER A 427 19.18 -32.39 14.16
CA SER A 427 20.60 -32.50 14.54
C SER A 427 21.14 -31.18 15.08
N ASP A 428 20.81 -30.08 14.42
CA ASP A 428 21.30 -28.74 14.75
C ASP A 428 20.62 -28.24 16.02
N TYR A 429 19.31 -28.49 16.16
CA TYR A 429 18.58 -28.26 17.42
C TYR A 429 19.22 -29.01 18.61
N VAL A 430 19.51 -30.31 18.45
CA VAL A 430 20.17 -31.11 19.49
C VAL A 430 21.56 -30.56 19.81
N PHE A 431 22.33 -30.20 18.80
CA PHE A 431 23.66 -29.60 18.97
C PHE A 431 23.59 -28.30 19.77
N GLU A 432 22.68 -27.38 19.42
CA GLU A 432 22.50 -26.13 20.15
C GLU A 432 21.98 -26.35 21.57
N CYS A 433 21.05 -27.29 21.80
CA CYS A 433 20.61 -27.67 23.15
C CYS A 433 21.77 -28.16 24.02
N ASN A 434 22.62 -29.03 23.48
CA ASN A 434 23.78 -29.56 24.20
C ASN A 434 24.80 -28.45 24.53
N LYS A 435 25.00 -27.51 23.61
CA LYS A 435 25.91 -26.36 23.79
C LYS A 435 25.47 -25.44 24.93
N ILE A 436 24.16 -25.30 25.17
CA ILE A 436 23.59 -24.47 26.23
C ILE A 436 23.18 -25.27 27.48
N GLY A 437 23.50 -26.56 27.54
CA GLY A 437 23.26 -27.41 28.72
C GLY A 437 21.79 -27.81 28.96
N ILE A 438 20.95 -27.79 27.93
CA ILE A 438 19.53 -28.17 28.00
C ILE A 438 19.33 -29.56 27.41
N ASN A 439 18.52 -30.39 28.06
CA ASN A 439 18.12 -31.68 27.49
C ASN A 439 17.22 -31.46 26.27
N PRO A 440 17.59 -31.94 25.07
CA PRO A 440 16.77 -31.77 23.88
C PRO A 440 15.48 -32.60 24.00
N LYS A 441 14.37 -32.03 23.52
CA LYS A 441 13.10 -32.77 23.34
C LYS A 441 13.31 -33.95 22.41
N SER A 442 12.51 -35.01 22.56
CA SER A 442 12.52 -36.09 21.57
C SER A 442 12.13 -35.57 20.19
N PHE A 443 12.54 -36.26 19.12
CA PHE A 443 12.21 -35.86 17.75
C PHE A 443 10.71 -35.63 17.54
N ASN A 444 9.86 -36.49 18.11
CA ASN A 444 8.41 -36.38 17.93
C ASN A 444 7.84 -35.15 18.63
N GLU A 445 8.32 -34.84 19.85
CA GLU A 445 7.92 -33.65 20.59
C GLU A 445 8.42 -32.36 19.92
N TRP A 446 9.64 -32.39 19.39
CA TRP A 446 10.21 -31.27 18.63
C TRP A 446 9.42 -31.00 17.35
N VAL A 447 9.14 -32.04 16.54
CA VAL A 447 8.32 -31.90 15.33
C VAL A 447 6.91 -31.40 15.67
N TYR A 448 6.32 -31.86 16.77
CA TYR A 448 5.02 -31.39 17.21
C TYR A 448 5.03 -29.90 17.58
N GLY A 449 6.09 -29.42 18.24
CA GLY A 449 6.30 -28.00 18.52
C GLY A 449 6.46 -27.16 17.24
N GLU A 450 7.17 -27.69 16.25
CA GLU A 450 7.46 -27.01 14.98
C GLU A 450 6.34 -27.15 13.93
N LYS A 451 5.21 -27.78 14.25
CA LYS A 451 4.15 -28.12 13.28
C LYS A 451 3.66 -26.93 12.42
N GLN A 452 3.65 -25.73 12.98
CA GLN A 452 3.20 -24.54 12.26
C GLN A 452 4.22 -24.06 11.21
N LYS A 453 5.52 -24.26 11.46
CA LYS A 453 6.60 -23.92 10.52
C LYS A 453 6.47 -24.72 9.22
N TYR A 454 6.11 -25.99 9.32
CA TYR A 454 5.97 -26.88 8.17
C TYR A 454 4.55 -26.92 7.59
N ARG A 455 3.62 -26.11 8.11
CA ARG A 455 2.26 -26.08 7.58
C ARG A 455 2.24 -25.37 6.22
N ILE A 456 1.63 -26.01 5.24
CA ILE A 456 1.30 -25.38 3.96
C ILE A 456 -0.03 -24.63 4.10
N SER A 457 -0.04 -23.37 3.66
CA SER A 457 -1.20 -22.48 3.71
C SER A 457 -2.33 -22.99 2.81
N GLY A 458 -2.03 -23.28 1.54
CA GLY A 458 -3.01 -23.65 0.52
C GLY A 458 -3.99 -22.53 0.17
N LYS A 459 -3.77 -21.30 0.64
CA LYS A 459 -4.70 -20.20 0.41
C LYS A 459 -4.77 -19.87 -1.08
N VAL A 460 -5.96 -19.98 -1.65
CA VAL A 460 -6.24 -19.53 -3.02
C VAL A 460 -6.65 -18.06 -3.00
N HIS A 461 -6.01 -17.23 -3.82
CA HIS A 461 -6.45 -15.87 -4.11
C HIS A 461 -6.26 -15.55 -5.60
N GLY A 462 -7.36 -15.51 -6.33
CA GLY A 462 -7.39 -15.33 -7.78
C GLY A 462 -6.75 -16.51 -8.51
N CYS A 463 -5.58 -16.26 -9.08
CA CYS A 463 -4.78 -17.22 -9.84
C CYS A 463 -3.64 -17.85 -9.02
N ILE A 464 -3.54 -17.53 -7.73
CA ILE A 464 -2.38 -17.86 -6.90
C ILE A 464 -2.79 -18.78 -5.75
N VAL A 465 -1.96 -19.79 -5.48
CA VAL A 465 -2.02 -20.64 -4.29
C VAL A 465 -0.80 -20.36 -3.42
N ASP A 466 -1.01 -19.91 -2.19
CA ASP A 466 0.06 -19.70 -1.22
C ASP A 466 0.50 -21.03 -0.63
N ILE A 467 1.80 -21.34 -0.72
CA ILE A 467 2.41 -22.41 0.06
C ILE A 467 2.72 -21.88 1.45
N ASP A 468 3.35 -20.72 1.51
CA ASP A 468 3.54 -19.92 2.72
C ASP A 468 3.50 -18.43 2.36
N TYR A 469 4.14 -17.57 3.16
CA TYR A 469 4.12 -16.13 2.92
C TYR A 469 4.93 -15.71 1.68
N PHE A 470 5.98 -16.44 1.34
CA PHE A 470 6.90 -16.11 0.25
C PHE A 470 6.80 -17.07 -0.93
N ASN A 471 6.42 -18.33 -0.70
CA ASN A 471 6.36 -19.34 -1.73
C ASN A 471 4.94 -19.49 -2.26
N HIS A 472 4.79 -19.45 -3.58
CA HIS A 472 3.50 -19.41 -4.27
C HIS A 472 3.49 -20.26 -5.54
N ILE A 473 2.30 -20.73 -5.91
CA ILE A 473 2.02 -21.32 -7.22
C ILE A 473 1.04 -20.42 -7.97
N TYR A 474 1.41 -19.96 -9.17
CA TYR A 474 0.50 -19.26 -10.08
C TYR A 474 0.00 -20.21 -11.18
N LEU A 475 -1.31 -20.29 -11.37
CA LEU A 475 -1.92 -20.98 -12.50
C LEU A 475 -2.31 -19.94 -13.55
N ASN A 476 -1.65 -19.92 -14.70
CA ASN A 476 -1.94 -18.94 -15.73
C ASN A 476 -3.34 -19.16 -16.32
N SER A 477 -4.16 -18.10 -16.31
CA SER A 477 -5.56 -18.16 -16.77
C SER A 477 -5.70 -18.27 -18.30
N GLN A 478 -4.63 -18.04 -19.07
CA GLN A 478 -4.69 -18.09 -20.54
C GLN A 478 -4.32 -19.47 -21.11
N ASP A 479 -3.24 -20.07 -20.62
CA ASP A 479 -2.69 -21.32 -21.16
C ASP A 479 -2.70 -22.48 -20.14
N GLY A 480 -3.12 -22.24 -18.90
CA GLY A 480 -3.13 -23.25 -17.84
C GLY A 480 -1.74 -23.60 -17.29
N LYS A 481 -0.68 -22.86 -17.66
CA LYS A 481 0.68 -23.12 -17.18
C LYS A 481 0.79 -22.91 -15.67
N ILE A 482 1.37 -23.88 -14.98
CA ILE A 482 1.76 -23.76 -13.57
C ILE A 482 3.11 -23.06 -13.50
N THR A 483 3.18 -21.98 -12.71
CA THR A 483 4.36 -21.15 -12.51
C THR A 483 4.65 -21.05 -11.01
N PRO A 484 5.58 -21.86 -10.48
CA PRO A 484 6.04 -21.76 -9.09
C PRO A 484 6.98 -20.57 -8.93
N TYR A 485 6.84 -19.82 -7.85
CA TYR A 485 7.72 -18.69 -7.58
C TYR A 485 7.85 -18.37 -6.09
N PHE A 486 9.02 -17.83 -5.74
CA PHE A 486 9.28 -17.18 -4.45
C PHE A 486 9.18 -15.67 -4.63
N ALA A 487 8.52 -14.96 -3.71
CA ALA A 487 8.28 -13.52 -3.82
C ALA A 487 8.46 -12.80 -2.49
N VAL A 488 9.38 -11.84 -2.44
CA VAL A 488 9.50 -10.89 -1.32
C VAL A 488 8.59 -9.67 -1.50
N SER A 489 8.06 -9.47 -2.71
CA SER A 489 7.09 -8.43 -3.03
C SER A 489 6.26 -8.78 -4.27
N MET A 490 5.26 -7.96 -4.60
CA MET A 490 4.50 -8.14 -5.84
C MET A 490 5.33 -7.94 -7.11
N TYR A 491 6.51 -7.32 -6.98
CA TYR A 491 7.40 -7.04 -8.10
C TYR A 491 8.54 -8.03 -8.13
N ASP A 492 9.29 -8.22 -7.05
CA ASP A 492 10.46 -9.10 -7.02
C ASP A 492 10.08 -10.57 -6.80
N LYS A 493 10.27 -11.39 -7.85
CA LYS A 493 9.94 -12.81 -7.87
C LYS A 493 11.10 -13.64 -8.45
N ASP A 494 11.41 -14.75 -7.79
CA ASP A 494 12.23 -15.84 -8.31
C ASP A 494 11.29 -16.88 -8.92
N VAL A 495 11.18 -16.92 -10.25
CA VAL A 495 10.30 -17.86 -10.96
C VAL A 495 11.07 -19.13 -11.31
N TYR A 496 10.54 -20.26 -10.86
CA TYR A 496 11.14 -21.58 -11.08
C TYR A 496 10.52 -22.27 -12.30
N GLU A 497 11.27 -23.18 -12.90
CA GLU A 497 10.80 -23.95 -14.06
C GLU A 497 9.64 -24.87 -13.71
N ASN A 498 9.70 -25.53 -12.56
CA ASN A 498 8.70 -26.47 -12.08
C ASN A 498 8.61 -26.47 -10.54
N VAL A 499 7.58 -27.12 -10.00
CA VAL A 499 7.29 -27.12 -8.56
C VAL A 499 8.40 -27.83 -7.78
N GLU A 500 8.99 -28.87 -8.36
CA GLU A 500 10.08 -29.64 -7.77
C GLU A 500 11.31 -28.75 -7.50
N ASP A 501 11.72 -27.94 -8.48
CA ASP A 501 12.85 -27.01 -8.36
C ASP A 501 12.63 -25.95 -7.28
N MET A 502 11.43 -25.39 -7.19
CA MET A 502 11.09 -24.43 -6.14
C MET A 502 11.07 -25.09 -4.76
N LEU A 503 10.46 -26.28 -4.63
CA LEU A 503 10.46 -27.02 -3.38
C LEU A 503 11.88 -27.39 -2.97
N MET A 504 12.71 -27.87 -3.89
CA MET A 504 14.12 -28.17 -3.62
C MET A 504 14.87 -26.95 -3.08
N ALA A 505 14.64 -25.77 -3.65
CA ALA A 505 15.34 -24.55 -3.26
C ALA A 505 14.81 -23.89 -1.98
N LYS A 506 13.50 -23.92 -1.75
CA LYS A 506 12.85 -23.08 -0.72
C LYS A 506 12.13 -23.87 0.36
N ARG A 507 11.72 -25.12 0.08
CA ARG A 507 10.99 -26.02 0.99
C ARG A 507 11.47 -27.48 0.85
N PRO A 508 12.79 -27.77 0.93
CA PRO A 508 13.35 -29.09 0.62
C PRO A 508 12.79 -30.21 1.50
N GLU A 509 12.29 -29.88 2.70
CA GLU A 509 11.65 -30.84 3.57
C GLU A 509 10.38 -31.46 2.96
N MET A 510 9.73 -30.78 2.00
CA MET A 510 8.51 -31.25 1.34
C MET A 510 8.77 -32.09 0.08
N LEU A 511 10.02 -32.10 -0.41
CA LEU A 511 10.38 -32.65 -1.72
C LEU A 511 10.06 -34.15 -1.82
N GLU A 512 10.42 -34.94 -0.81
CA GLU A 512 10.17 -36.38 -0.80
C GLU A 512 8.68 -36.71 -0.87
N SER A 513 7.85 -35.97 -0.11
CA SER A 513 6.40 -36.15 -0.14
C SER A 513 5.80 -35.76 -1.49
N TYR A 514 6.33 -34.71 -2.13
CA TYR A 514 5.91 -34.28 -3.45
C TYR A 514 6.26 -35.31 -4.52
N GLN A 515 7.50 -35.80 -4.54
CA GLN A 515 7.96 -36.82 -5.49
C GLN A 515 7.16 -38.12 -5.36
N LYS A 516 6.86 -38.55 -4.12
CA LYS A 516 5.97 -39.71 -3.87
C LYS A 516 4.57 -39.46 -4.41
N TYR A 517 4.02 -38.27 -4.19
CA TYR A 517 2.71 -37.89 -4.69
C TYR A 517 2.63 -37.97 -6.22
N ILE A 518 3.64 -37.43 -6.93
CA ILE A 518 3.72 -37.47 -8.40
C ILE A 518 3.88 -38.92 -8.90
N ALA A 519 4.75 -39.71 -8.27
CA ALA A 519 4.96 -41.11 -8.64
C ALA A 519 3.67 -41.95 -8.51
N CYS A 520 2.88 -41.75 -7.45
CA CYS A 520 1.64 -42.49 -7.21
C CYS A 520 0.47 -42.05 -8.12
N ASN A 521 0.49 -40.84 -8.70
CA ASN A 521 -0.62 -40.26 -9.46
C ASN A 521 -0.42 -40.24 -10.99
N THR A 522 0.58 -40.96 -11.51
CA THR A 522 0.90 -41.06 -12.95
C THR A 522 -0.24 -41.59 -13.85
N LYS A 523 -1.36 -42.07 -13.29
CA LYS A 523 -2.56 -42.52 -14.04
C LYS A 523 -3.72 -41.52 -14.07
N SER A 524 -3.69 -40.43 -13.30
CA SER A 524 -4.78 -39.43 -13.25
C SER A 524 -4.34 -38.14 -13.93
N ARG A 525 -4.90 -37.85 -15.11
CA ARG A 525 -4.57 -36.72 -16.00
C ARG A 525 -4.96 -35.31 -15.47
N LEU A 526 -4.89 -35.05 -14.16
CA LEU A 526 -5.22 -33.75 -13.54
C LEU A 526 -4.25 -33.33 -12.41
N ALA A 527 -3.08 -33.97 -12.31
CA ALA A 527 -2.04 -33.59 -11.36
C ALA A 527 -1.22 -32.37 -11.85
N ILE A 528 -0.48 -31.73 -10.93
CA ILE A 528 0.56 -30.69 -11.14
C ILE A 528 1.56 -31.02 -12.29
N ALA A 529 1.51 -32.25 -12.84
CA ALA A 529 2.39 -32.84 -13.83
C ALA A 529 2.19 -32.40 -15.32
N THR A 530 1.24 -31.53 -15.69
CA THR A 530 1.02 -31.19 -17.12
C THR A 530 2.08 -30.26 -17.77
N SER A 531 3.28 -30.14 -17.21
CA SER A 531 4.47 -29.71 -17.95
C SER A 531 5.66 -30.68 -17.84
N GLU A 532 5.50 -31.85 -17.23
CA GLU A 532 6.64 -32.74 -16.89
C GLU A 532 7.07 -33.70 -18.02
N ASN A 533 6.45 -33.65 -19.20
CA ASN A 533 6.81 -34.54 -20.32
C ASN A 533 7.76 -33.89 -21.34
N ASN A 534 8.92 -33.38 -20.88
CA ASN A 534 10.08 -33.15 -21.75
C ASN A 534 11.41 -33.07 -20.99
N SER A 535 11.71 -34.04 -20.12
CA SER A 535 13.09 -34.32 -19.72
C SER A 535 13.25 -35.75 -19.19
N GLY A 536 13.19 -36.71 -20.10
CA GLY A 536 13.77 -38.03 -19.86
C GLY A 536 15.28 -37.89 -19.71
N ASN A 537 15.77 -37.61 -18.50
CA ASN A 537 17.12 -37.91 -18.03
C ASN A 537 17.18 -37.66 -16.52
N LYS A 538 17.38 -38.73 -15.74
CA LYS A 538 17.75 -38.66 -14.32
C LYS A 538 19.05 -37.87 -14.19
N LYS A 539 18.97 -36.56 -13.97
CA LYS A 539 20.13 -35.77 -13.55
C LYS A 539 20.35 -36.00 -12.06
N GLN A 540 21.61 -36.20 -11.69
CA GLN A 540 22.05 -36.24 -10.31
C GLN A 540 22.06 -34.79 -9.81
N TYR A 541 21.05 -34.39 -9.05
CA TYR A 541 20.87 -33.00 -8.62
C TYR A 541 21.75 -32.68 -7.40
N ASN A 542 22.66 -31.73 -7.55
CA ASN A 542 23.41 -31.10 -6.46
C ASN A 542 22.52 -30.02 -5.82
N VAL A 543 22.43 -29.99 -4.48
CA VAL A 543 21.55 -29.13 -3.66
C VAL A 543 21.74 -27.62 -3.88
N MET A 544 22.72 -27.17 -4.69
CA MET A 544 23.22 -25.79 -4.70
C MET A 544 22.81 -24.88 -5.87
N SER A 545 21.96 -25.25 -6.83
CA SER A 545 21.31 -24.21 -7.67
C SER A 545 20.11 -24.72 -8.47
N ALA A 546 18.91 -24.72 -7.87
CA ALA A 546 17.71 -24.69 -8.71
C ALA A 546 17.72 -23.38 -9.51
N LYS A 547 17.72 -23.47 -10.83
CA LYS A 547 17.78 -22.30 -11.71
C LYS A 547 16.43 -21.59 -11.67
N TYR A 548 16.45 -20.29 -11.37
CA TYR A 548 15.26 -19.42 -11.41
C TYR A 548 15.49 -18.24 -12.34
N ILE A 549 14.40 -17.62 -12.78
CA ILE A 549 14.39 -16.39 -13.57
C ILE A 549 13.78 -15.28 -12.73
N LYS A 550 14.47 -14.14 -12.61
CA LYS A 550 13.91 -12.95 -11.97
C LYS A 550 12.79 -12.36 -12.83
N ASP A 551 11.61 -12.20 -12.25
CA ASP A 551 10.48 -11.47 -12.86
C ASP A 551 10.09 -10.29 -11.99
N TYR A 552 10.34 -9.07 -12.48
CA TYR A 552 9.99 -7.81 -11.82
C TYR A 552 8.60 -7.25 -12.20
N SER A 553 7.84 -7.97 -13.03
CA SER A 553 6.55 -7.50 -13.56
C SER A 553 5.42 -7.60 -12.54
N TYR A 554 4.39 -6.75 -12.68
CA TYR A 554 3.17 -6.81 -11.87
C TYR A 554 2.10 -7.76 -12.47
N ASN A 555 2.42 -8.49 -13.55
CA ASN A 555 1.41 -9.15 -14.39
C ASN A 555 0.64 -10.26 -13.65
N ILE A 556 1.34 -11.14 -12.93
CA ILE A 556 0.75 -12.21 -12.12
C ILE A 556 -0.31 -11.65 -11.16
N TYR A 557 0.05 -10.61 -10.41
CA TYR A 557 -0.85 -9.99 -9.42
C TYR A 557 -1.97 -9.18 -10.08
N LYS A 558 -1.70 -8.51 -11.20
CA LYS A 558 -2.71 -7.75 -11.96
C LYS A 558 -3.85 -8.66 -12.44
N ILE A 559 -3.52 -9.81 -13.02
CA ILE A 559 -4.51 -10.78 -13.50
C ILE A 559 -5.20 -11.43 -12.30
N SER A 560 -4.43 -11.91 -11.33
CA SER A 560 -4.95 -12.58 -10.13
C SER A 560 -5.96 -11.70 -9.38
N ASN A 561 -5.66 -10.42 -9.17
CA ASN A 561 -6.57 -9.49 -8.47
C ASN A 561 -7.90 -9.30 -9.21
N ARG A 562 -7.93 -9.38 -10.55
CA ARG A 562 -9.19 -9.30 -11.31
C ARG A 562 -10.02 -10.58 -11.16
N ILE A 563 -9.37 -11.75 -11.23
CA ILE A 563 -10.05 -13.05 -11.08
C ILE A 563 -10.55 -13.25 -9.64
N LYS A 564 -9.78 -12.78 -8.65
CA LYS A 564 -10.15 -12.85 -7.23
C LYS A 564 -11.51 -12.23 -6.93
N LEU A 565 -11.88 -11.14 -7.59
CA LEU A 565 -13.18 -10.48 -7.39
C LEU A 565 -14.36 -11.34 -7.90
N LEU A 566 -14.12 -12.23 -8.85
CA LEU A 566 -15.10 -13.19 -9.37
C LEU A 566 -15.10 -14.50 -8.57
N GLN A 567 -13.97 -14.86 -7.95
CA GLN A 567 -13.79 -16.08 -7.15
C GLN A 567 -14.82 -16.19 -6.01
N ASN A 568 -15.20 -15.07 -5.39
CA ASN A 568 -16.14 -15.09 -4.26
C ASN A 568 -17.56 -15.54 -4.66
N ILE A 569 -17.89 -15.48 -5.96
CA ILE A 569 -19.13 -16.06 -6.51
C ILE A 569 -19.06 -17.59 -6.49
N TYR A 570 -17.87 -18.14 -6.70
CA TYR A 570 -17.59 -19.57 -6.67
C TYR A 570 -17.58 -20.11 -5.24
N THR A 571 -16.84 -19.47 -4.32
CA THR A 571 -16.65 -19.93 -2.94
C THR A 571 -17.81 -19.61 -2.02
N ASP A 572 -18.27 -18.35 -2.04
CA ASP A 572 -19.16 -17.80 -1.02
C ASP A 572 -20.53 -17.41 -1.59
N ASN A 573 -20.74 -17.62 -2.90
CA ASN A 573 -21.88 -17.12 -3.66
C ASN A 573 -22.07 -15.59 -3.56
N LEU A 574 -20.98 -14.86 -3.29
CA LEU A 574 -20.96 -13.42 -3.09
C LEU A 574 -20.49 -12.69 -4.35
N VAL A 575 -21.31 -11.79 -4.86
CA VAL A 575 -21.00 -10.91 -5.98
C VAL A 575 -20.47 -9.57 -5.46
N GLN A 576 -19.23 -9.23 -5.81
CA GLN A 576 -18.59 -7.96 -5.42
C GLN A 576 -18.13 -7.12 -6.62
N ILE A 577 -18.30 -7.66 -7.82
CA ILE A 577 -18.02 -6.97 -9.07
C ILE A 577 -19.02 -7.40 -10.13
N TRP A 578 -19.33 -6.46 -11.03
CA TRP A 578 -20.24 -6.65 -12.14
C TRP A 578 -19.58 -6.26 -13.48
N TYR A 579 -19.87 -7.06 -14.49
CA TYR A 579 -19.44 -6.90 -15.89
C TYR A 579 -20.59 -7.33 -16.79
N ASP A 580 -21.27 -6.37 -17.41
CA ASP A 580 -22.46 -6.64 -18.24
C ASP A 580 -22.15 -7.55 -19.44
N GLU A 581 -20.88 -7.56 -19.89
CA GLU A 581 -20.41 -8.45 -20.95
C GLU A 581 -20.56 -9.94 -20.60
N ILE A 582 -20.73 -10.30 -19.33
CA ILE A 582 -20.99 -11.69 -18.91
C ILE A 582 -22.42 -12.12 -19.29
N LEU A 583 -23.36 -11.18 -19.31
CA LEU A 583 -24.77 -11.41 -19.62
C LEU A 583 -25.07 -11.45 -21.13
N ASN A 584 -24.17 -10.89 -21.95
CA ASN A 584 -24.35 -10.66 -23.40
C ASN A 584 -25.60 -9.83 -23.71
N GLU A 585 -25.92 -8.81 -22.91
CA GLU A 585 -27.08 -7.95 -23.14
C GLU A 585 -26.71 -6.63 -23.81
N ASP A 586 -27.54 -6.20 -24.75
CA ASP A 586 -27.44 -4.86 -25.30
C ASP A 586 -28.10 -3.88 -24.32
N VAL A 587 -27.27 -3.04 -23.71
CA VAL A 587 -27.69 -2.00 -22.75
C VAL A 587 -28.76 -1.07 -23.34
N ALA A 588 -28.81 -0.90 -24.67
CA ALA A 588 -29.82 -0.11 -25.35
C ALA A 588 -31.24 -0.71 -25.27
N LEU A 589 -31.35 -2.02 -25.04
CA LEU A 589 -32.62 -2.77 -24.99
C LEU A 589 -33.15 -2.98 -23.56
N LEU A 590 -32.44 -2.50 -22.54
CA LEU A 590 -32.91 -2.60 -21.16
C LEU A 590 -34.13 -1.70 -20.92
N ASP A 591 -35.11 -2.25 -20.21
CA ASP A 591 -36.30 -1.56 -19.70
C ASP A 591 -35.88 -0.27 -18.94
N ASP A 592 -36.65 0.80 -19.09
CA ASP A 592 -36.39 2.09 -18.46
C ASP A 592 -36.33 1.98 -16.94
N LYS A 593 -37.03 1.01 -16.32
CA LYS A 593 -36.93 0.74 -14.88
C LYS A 593 -35.49 0.37 -14.45
N TYR A 594 -34.67 -0.18 -15.35
CA TYR A 594 -33.31 -0.59 -15.04
C TYR A 594 -32.28 0.53 -15.15
N LYS A 595 -32.62 1.61 -15.86
CA LYS A 595 -31.74 2.76 -16.04
C LYS A 595 -31.77 3.59 -14.76
N ILE A 596 -30.60 3.96 -14.22
CA ILE A 596 -30.57 4.93 -13.13
C ILE A 596 -31.13 6.24 -13.68
N VAL A 597 -32.31 6.64 -13.20
CA VAL A 597 -32.90 7.95 -13.48
C VAL A 597 -31.89 8.98 -12.99
N LYS A 598 -31.06 9.50 -13.90
CA LYS A 598 -30.31 10.72 -13.63
C LYS A 598 -31.37 11.74 -13.24
N PRO A 599 -31.23 12.44 -12.08
CA PRO A 599 -32.21 13.44 -11.71
C PRO A 599 -32.44 14.31 -12.92
N LEU A 600 -33.67 14.28 -13.43
CA LEU A 600 -34.15 15.23 -14.41
C LEU A 600 -33.89 16.58 -13.76
N THR A 601 -32.85 17.27 -14.21
CA THR A 601 -32.73 18.69 -13.93
C THR A 601 -33.95 19.35 -14.55
N GLY A 602 -34.96 19.57 -13.71
CA GLY A 602 -36.15 20.39 -13.90
C GLY A 602 -36.80 20.33 -15.28
N SER A 603 -37.98 19.72 -15.35
CA SER A 603 -39.01 20.09 -16.31
C SER A 603 -39.25 21.61 -16.24
N GLY A 604 -38.71 22.35 -17.20
CA GLY A 604 -38.83 23.80 -17.32
C GLY A 604 -38.01 24.29 -18.52
N ASP A 605 -38.71 24.50 -19.64
CA ASP A 605 -38.26 25.04 -20.93
C ASP A 605 -37.13 24.30 -21.66
N LYS A 606 -37.51 23.72 -22.82
CA LYS A 606 -36.61 23.09 -23.78
C LYS A 606 -35.64 24.10 -24.39
N GLU A 607 -34.57 24.38 -23.68
CA GLU A 607 -33.30 24.74 -24.29
C GLU A 607 -32.33 23.56 -24.13
N SER A 608 -31.76 23.08 -25.24
CA SER A 608 -30.76 22.01 -25.16
C SER A 608 -29.56 22.47 -24.30
N ILE A 609 -28.96 21.56 -23.52
CA ILE A 609 -27.75 21.86 -22.73
C ILE A 609 -26.66 22.51 -23.60
N LEU A 610 -26.60 22.13 -24.88
CA LEU A 610 -25.68 22.73 -25.84
C LEU A 610 -25.98 24.21 -26.06
N GLU A 611 -27.25 24.58 -26.27
CA GLU A 611 -27.63 25.99 -26.45
C GLU A 611 -27.41 26.82 -25.18
N LYS A 612 -27.70 26.24 -24.00
CA LYS A 612 -27.39 26.89 -22.72
C LYS A 612 -25.90 27.16 -22.56
N MET A 613 -25.05 26.22 -22.99
CA MET A 613 -23.59 26.37 -22.92
C MET A 613 -23.05 27.31 -24.00
N LYS A 614 -23.63 27.31 -25.22
CA LYS A 614 -23.33 28.29 -26.26
C LYS A 614 -23.62 29.70 -25.76
N ARG A 615 -24.82 29.96 -25.23
CA ARG A 615 -25.18 31.25 -24.61
C ARG A 615 -24.27 31.64 -23.45
N LYS A 616 -23.85 30.66 -22.65
CA LYS A 616 -22.95 30.90 -21.53
C LYS A 616 -21.55 31.33 -21.98
N TYR A 617 -20.96 30.66 -22.98
CA TYR A 617 -19.53 30.77 -23.25
C TYR A 617 -19.17 31.55 -24.52
N ILE A 618 -19.99 31.50 -25.58
CA ILE A 618 -19.71 32.26 -26.80
C ILE A 618 -19.72 33.76 -26.46
N GLY A 619 -18.69 34.48 -26.93
CA GLY A 619 -18.46 35.89 -26.65
C GLY A 619 -17.67 36.17 -25.37
N GLN A 620 -17.49 35.19 -24.47
CA GLN A 620 -16.63 35.40 -23.30
C GLN A 620 -15.17 35.62 -23.71
N LYS A 621 -14.51 36.56 -23.04
CA LYS A 621 -13.11 36.93 -23.27
C LYS A 621 -12.25 36.60 -22.05
N ARG A 622 -11.02 36.15 -22.28
CA ARG A 622 -10.06 35.90 -21.20
C ARG A 622 -8.62 36.10 -21.62
N LYS A 623 -7.84 36.72 -20.72
CA LYS A 623 -6.39 36.87 -20.86
C LYS A 623 -5.71 35.52 -20.74
N GLN A 624 -4.99 35.16 -21.78
CA GLN A 624 -4.15 33.97 -21.79
C GLN A 624 -2.79 34.31 -21.16
N LYS A 625 -2.05 33.29 -20.71
CA LYS A 625 -0.71 33.43 -20.10
C LYS A 625 0.31 34.07 -21.06
N GLY A 626 0.08 33.99 -22.37
CA GLY A 626 0.83 34.73 -23.38
C GLY A 626 0.47 36.21 -23.49
N GLY A 627 -0.29 36.77 -22.53
CA GLY A 627 -0.65 38.18 -22.47
C GLY A 627 -1.85 38.58 -23.33
N ARG A 628 -2.12 37.85 -24.41
CA ARG A 628 -3.21 38.15 -25.36
C ARG A 628 -4.60 37.78 -24.88
N MET A 629 -5.59 38.50 -25.36
CA MET A 629 -7.00 38.23 -25.11
C MET A 629 -7.54 37.20 -26.08
N ALA A 630 -8.30 36.23 -25.57
CA ALA A 630 -8.90 35.20 -26.39
C ALA A 630 -10.40 35.12 -26.12
N SER A 631 -11.20 35.19 -27.18
CA SER A 631 -12.67 35.23 -27.15
C SER A 631 -13.24 33.94 -27.72
N ILE A 632 -14.17 33.28 -27.04
CA ILE A 632 -14.81 32.07 -27.58
C ILE A 632 -15.77 32.48 -28.70
N ILE A 633 -15.57 31.96 -29.91
CA ILE A 633 -16.41 32.25 -31.09
C ILE A 633 -17.29 31.07 -31.51
N GLY A 634 -16.97 29.86 -31.05
CA GLY A 634 -17.75 28.64 -31.32
C GLY A 634 -17.74 27.69 -30.13
N TYR A 635 -18.86 27.03 -29.87
CA TYR A 635 -18.95 26.04 -28.79
C TYR A 635 -19.73 24.81 -29.25
N ARG A 636 -19.05 23.67 -29.32
CA ARG A 636 -19.65 22.36 -29.61
C ARG A 636 -19.64 21.45 -28.38
N SER A 637 -18.55 21.46 -27.59
CA SER A 637 -18.47 20.74 -26.32
C SER A 637 -17.39 21.33 -25.38
N ASN A 638 -17.24 20.76 -24.17
CA ASN A 638 -16.16 21.16 -23.25
C ASN A 638 -14.75 20.85 -23.77
N VAL A 639 -14.62 19.94 -24.74
CA VAL A 639 -13.34 19.55 -25.34
C VAL A 639 -13.15 20.14 -26.73
N ASP A 640 -14.15 20.85 -27.24
CA ASP A 640 -14.20 21.36 -28.60
C ASP A 640 -14.92 22.72 -28.65
N ILE A 641 -14.12 23.78 -28.63
CA ILE A 641 -14.53 25.17 -28.82
C ILE A 641 -13.60 25.84 -29.85
N ASP A 642 -14.08 26.93 -30.45
CA ASP A 642 -13.27 27.81 -31.30
C ASP A 642 -13.04 29.14 -30.59
N VAL A 643 -11.85 29.69 -30.75
CA VAL A 643 -11.41 30.90 -30.07
C VAL A 643 -10.74 31.85 -31.05
N SER A 644 -11.07 33.14 -30.97
CA SER A 644 -10.38 34.22 -31.69
C SER A 644 -9.53 35.03 -30.71
N PHE A 645 -8.28 35.26 -31.04
CA PHE A 645 -7.42 36.20 -30.33
C PHE A 645 -7.73 37.65 -30.74
N ASP A 646 -7.20 38.61 -29.98
CA ASP A 646 -7.36 40.05 -30.17
C ASP A 646 -6.71 40.60 -31.45
N ASP A 647 -5.73 39.90 -32.01
CA ASP A 647 -5.12 40.19 -33.31
C ASP A 647 -5.84 39.55 -34.50
N GLY A 648 -6.96 38.86 -34.25
CA GLY A 648 -7.74 38.19 -35.29
C GLY A 648 -7.33 36.75 -35.59
N TYR A 649 -6.26 36.22 -34.98
CA TYR A 649 -5.89 34.81 -35.15
C TYR A 649 -6.95 33.88 -34.54
N LYS A 650 -7.39 32.87 -35.30
CA LYS A 650 -8.41 31.90 -34.87
C LYS A 650 -7.79 30.55 -34.57
N MET A 651 -8.28 29.91 -33.52
CA MET A 651 -7.84 28.59 -33.08
C MET A 651 -9.05 27.71 -32.81
N GLU A 652 -9.14 26.63 -33.59
CA GLU A 652 -10.28 25.71 -33.59
C GLU A 652 -9.98 24.43 -32.81
N ASN A 653 -11.03 23.69 -32.41
CA ASN A 653 -10.94 22.42 -31.70
C ASN A 653 -10.12 22.49 -30.39
N VAL A 654 -10.28 23.56 -29.63
CA VAL A 654 -9.56 23.75 -28.36
C VAL A 654 -10.42 23.34 -27.17
N ARG A 655 -9.80 22.92 -26.06
CA ARG A 655 -10.54 22.56 -24.84
C ARG A 655 -10.96 23.82 -24.07
N LEU A 656 -12.20 23.87 -23.61
CA LEU A 656 -12.70 24.96 -22.74
C LEU A 656 -11.84 25.10 -21.47
N ALA A 657 -11.37 23.98 -20.91
CA ALA A 657 -10.48 23.99 -19.75
C ALA A 657 -9.16 24.72 -20.02
N SER A 658 -8.60 24.58 -21.23
CA SER A 658 -7.36 25.29 -21.60
C SER A 658 -7.59 26.80 -21.67
N TRP A 659 -8.71 27.23 -22.26
CA TRP A 659 -9.13 28.64 -22.25
C TRP A 659 -9.37 29.15 -20.82
N LYS A 660 -10.11 28.37 -20.00
CA LYS A 660 -10.37 28.65 -18.57
C LYS A 660 -9.16 28.58 -17.66
N ASN A 661 -8.02 28.12 -18.13
CA ASN A 661 -6.77 28.14 -17.38
C ASN A 661 -5.78 29.17 -17.93
N GLY A 662 -6.19 29.93 -18.96
CA GLY A 662 -5.33 30.88 -19.65
C GLY A 662 -4.21 30.20 -20.45
N CYS A 663 -4.34 28.93 -20.82
CA CYS A 663 -3.27 28.13 -21.39
C CYS A 663 -3.29 28.03 -22.93
N LEU A 664 -4.14 28.83 -23.62
CA LEU A 664 -4.09 28.88 -25.09
C LEU A 664 -2.85 29.65 -25.54
N ARG A 665 -2.14 29.09 -26.52
CA ARG A 665 -0.86 29.62 -27.01
C ARG A 665 -1.07 30.22 -28.40
N HIS A 666 -0.76 31.50 -28.53
CA HIS A 666 -0.70 32.18 -29.81
C HIS A 666 0.62 31.82 -30.53
N PRO A 667 0.63 31.64 -31.87
CA PRO A 667 1.85 31.34 -32.64
C PRO A 667 3.01 32.31 -32.39
N ASP A 668 2.72 33.60 -32.22
CA ASP A 668 3.73 34.66 -32.03
C ASP A 668 4.40 34.66 -30.65
N VAL A 669 3.94 33.83 -29.71
CA VAL A 669 4.59 33.73 -28.39
C VAL A 669 5.80 32.81 -28.51
N VAL A 670 6.92 33.39 -28.95
CA VAL A 670 8.25 32.76 -28.87
C VAL A 670 8.70 32.75 -27.41
N ILE A 671 8.72 31.58 -26.80
CA ILE A 671 9.17 31.42 -25.42
C ILE A 671 10.71 31.47 -25.39
N HIS A 672 11.28 32.48 -24.72
CA HIS A 672 12.62 32.36 -24.16
C HIS A 672 12.61 31.20 -23.14
N LYS A 673 13.23 30.08 -23.55
CA LYS A 673 13.11 28.77 -22.90
C LYS A 673 13.59 28.79 -21.44
N GLN A 674 12.65 28.82 -20.52
CA GLN A 674 12.80 28.23 -19.17
C GLN A 674 12.51 26.71 -19.18
N ALA A 675 12.71 26.05 -20.32
CA ALA A 675 12.59 24.61 -20.54
C ALA A 675 13.96 23.91 -20.65
N ILE A 676 15.06 24.64 -20.50
CA ILE A 676 16.42 24.08 -20.67
C ILE A 676 16.78 23.17 -19.48
N LYS A 677 16.39 23.50 -18.24
CA LYS A 677 16.77 22.66 -17.07
C LYS A 677 16.15 21.25 -17.08
N THR A 678 14.88 21.10 -17.47
CA THR A 678 14.20 19.80 -17.47
C THR A 678 14.57 18.91 -18.66
N ASN A 679 14.82 19.49 -19.85
CA ASN A 679 15.26 18.71 -21.01
C ASN A 679 16.74 18.37 -20.98
N VAL A 680 17.60 19.19 -20.35
CA VAL A 680 19.03 18.82 -20.12
C VAL A 680 19.12 17.65 -19.14
N LEU A 681 18.42 17.72 -17.99
CA LEU A 681 18.35 16.59 -17.04
C LEU A 681 17.75 15.32 -17.64
N ALA A 682 16.74 15.43 -18.51
CA ALA A 682 16.19 14.27 -19.21
C ALA A 682 17.13 13.74 -20.30
N LYS A 683 17.83 14.61 -21.03
CA LYS A 683 18.81 14.22 -22.05
C LYS A 683 19.99 13.48 -21.42
N GLU A 684 20.53 14.00 -20.31
CA GLU A 684 21.57 13.34 -19.50
C GLU A 684 21.10 12.00 -18.91
N LYS A 685 19.82 11.88 -18.55
CA LYS A 685 19.24 10.63 -18.05
C LYS A 685 19.20 9.52 -19.12
N TYR A 686 18.92 9.87 -20.37
CA TYR A 686 18.63 8.86 -21.41
C TYR A 686 19.83 8.57 -22.30
N ILE A 687 20.66 9.56 -22.68
CA ILE A 687 21.80 9.30 -23.57
C ILE A 687 22.78 8.31 -22.93
N GLY A 688 23.15 7.27 -23.67
CA GLY A 688 24.00 6.17 -23.20
C GLY A 688 23.27 5.09 -22.41
N MET A 689 21.98 5.25 -22.11
CA MET A 689 21.19 4.22 -21.43
C MET A 689 21.04 2.99 -22.34
N GLU A 690 21.44 1.83 -21.82
CA GLU A 690 21.32 0.54 -22.51
C GLU A 690 20.18 -0.30 -21.93
N ARG A 691 19.50 -1.05 -22.79
CA ARG A 691 18.46 -1.99 -22.35
C ARG A 691 18.22 -3.11 -23.36
N ILE A 692 17.90 -4.31 -22.87
CA ILE A 692 17.47 -5.44 -23.70
C ILE A 692 15.99 -5.25 -24.07
N MET A 693 15.70 -5.26 -25.38
CA MET A 693 14.33 -5.18 -25.89
C MET A 693 13.64 -6.55 -25.88
N ASN A 694 12.32 -6.59 -26.03
CA ASN A 694 11.53 -7.84 -26.06
C ASN A 694 11.93 -8.76 -27.24
N CYS A 695 12.60 -8.24 -28.26
CA CYS A 695 13.19 -9.02 -29.35
C CYS A 695 14.51 -9.70 -28.96
N GLY A 696 14.99 -9.55 -27.72
CA GLY A 696 16.22 -10.15 -27.21
C GLY A 696 17.48 -9.32 -27.46
N LEU A 697 17.42 -8.30 -28.33
CA LEU A 697 18.58 -7.47 -28.67
C LEU A 697 18.79 -6.32 -27.68
N LYS A 698 20.04 -6.04 -27.33
CA LYS A 698 20.42 -4.84 -26.57
C LYS A 698 20.31 -3.59 -27.45
N ALA A 699 19.70 -2.53 -26.92
CA ALA A 699 19.63 -1.23 -27.58
C ALA A 699 20.11 -0.10 -26.66
N THR A 700 20.83 0.85 -27.23
CA THR A 700 21.45 1.99 -26.54
C THR A 700 20.87 3.29 -27.08
N VAL A 701 20.45 4.20 -26.21
CA VAL A 701 19.97 5.53 -26.64
C VAL A 701 21.18 6.37 -27.06
N ILE A 702 21.18 6.84 -28.30
CA ILE A 702 22.26 7.66 -28.88
C ILE A 702 21.87 9.14 -29.05
N ASP A 703 20.57 9.45 -29.09
CA ASP A 703 20.09 10.84 -29.01
C ASP A 703 18.72 10.92 -28.33
N TYR A 704 18.46 12.08 -27.72
CA TYR A 704 17.20 12.40 -27.06
C TYR A 704 16.80 13.84 -27.38
N LYS A 705 15.62 13.99 -27.98
CA LYS A 705 14.99 15.29 -28.28
C LYS A 705 13.86 15.61 -27.30
N ASP A 706 12.99 14.63 -27.03
CA ASP A 706 11.93 14.66 -26.01
C ASP A 706 11.40 13.25 -25.72
N CYS A 707 10.42 13.10 -24.82
CA CYS A 707 9.89 11.79 -24.40
C CYS A 707 9.19 10.97 -25.51
N LYS A 708 8.95 11.56 -26.68
CA LYS A 708 8.37 10.89 -27.85
C LYS A 708 9.39 10.69 -28.97
N ASN A 709 10.60 11.22 -28.83
CA ASN A 709 11.62 11.26 -29.87
C ASN A 709 13.00 10.89 -29.28
N LEU A 710 13.19 9.59 -29.06
CA LEU A 710 14.49 8.97 -28.81
C LEU A 710 15.03 8.36 -30.12
N THR A 711 16.34 8.41 -30.26
CA THR A 711 17.08 7.62 -31.24
C THR A 711 17.88 6.56 -30.51
N ILE A 712 17.70 5.29 -30.89
CA ILE A 712 18.40 4.15 -30.29
C ILE A 712 19.19 3.38 -31.35
N LYS A 713 20.29 2.75 -30.92
CA LYS A 713 21.11 1.85 -31.73
C LYS A 713 21.10 0.46 -31.08
N PHE A 714 20.68 -0.55 -31.82
CA PHE A 714 20.78 -1.96 -31.42
C PHE A 714 22.23 -2.45 -31.49
N GLU A 715 22.54 -3.52 -30.76
CA GLU A 715 23.89 -4.10 -30.70
C GLU A 715 24.41 -4.64 -32.04
N ASP A 716 23.51 -4.98 -32.96
CA ASP A 716 23.82 -5.36 -34.35
C ASP A 716 24.08 -4.16 -35.28
N GLY A 717 23.97 -2.94 -34.75
CA GLY A 717 24.21 -1.69 -35.47
C GLY A 717 22.96 -1.01 -36.03
N CYS A 718 21.78 -1.63 -35.94
CA CYS A 718 20.52 -1.08 -36.45
C CYS A 718 20.08 0.18 -35.66
N ILE A 719 19.75 1.28 -36.36
CA ILE A 719 19.34 2.54 -35.72
C ILE A 719 17.84 2.78 -35.92
N ARG A 720 17.16 3.18 -34.85
CA ARG A 720 15.74 3.55 -34.85
C ARG A 720 15.50 4.91 -34.22
N GLU A 721 14.75 5.75 -34.93
CA GLU A 721 14.35 7.09 -34.52
C GLU A 721 12.87 7.15 -34.12
N HIS A 722 12.43 8.28 -33.57
CA HIS A 722 11.05 8.54 -33.15
C HIS A 722 10.50 7.55 -32.12
N ILE A 723 11.39 7.03 -31.26
CA ILE A 723 11.02 6.08 -30.23
C ILE A 723 10.51 6.83 -29.00
N ARG A 724 9.37 6.39 -28.46
CA ARG A 724 8.89 6.92 -27.18
C ARG A 724 9.72 6.36 -26.03
N SER A 725 10.01 7.20 -25.05
CA SER A 725 10.81 6.81 -23.89
C SER A 725 10.16 5.67 -23.10
N ASP A 726 8.83 5.62 -23.00
CA ASP A 726 8.14 4.52 -22.34
C ASP A 726 8.25 3.21 -23.12
N HIS A 727 8.25 3.24 -24.46
CA HIS A 727 8.46 2.03 -25.26
C HIS A 727 9.87 1.47 -25.08
N PHE A 728 10.90 2.34 -25.10
CA PHE A 728 12.27 1.94 -24.76
C PHE A 728 12.37 1.42 -23.33
N MET A 729 11.73 2.10 -22.37
CA MET A 729 11.74 1.71 -20.97
C MET A 729 10.91 0.47 -20.64
N ASP A 730 10.07 -0.01 -21.55
CA ASP A 730 9.29 -1.24 -21.37
C ASP A 730 9.80 -2.37 -22.27
N GLY A 731 10.93 -2.17 -22.96
CA GLY A 731 11.48 -3.15 -23.90
C GLY A 731 10.67 -3.31 -25.19
N ARG A 732 9.69 -2.45 -25.46
CA ARG A 732 8.71 -2.60 -26.55
C ARG A 732 9.18 -2.06 -27.90
N VAL A 733 10.47 -1.78 -28.08
CA VAL A 733 10.98 -1.27 -29.36
C VAL A 733 11.27 -2.43 -30.30
N GLN A 734 10.53 -2.47 -31.41
CA GLN A 734 10.66 -3.52 -32.42
C GLN A 734 11.92 -3.31 -33.27
N HIS A 735 12.65 -4.41 -33.47
CA HIS A 735 13.73 -4.50 -34.44
C HIS A 735 13.18 -4.60 -35.87
N LEU A 736 13.89 -4.05 -36.88
CA LEU A 736 13.41 -4.00 -38.27
C LEU A 736 13.28 -5.39 -38.94
N ASN A 737 13.86 -6.44 -38.37
CA ASN A 737 13.82 -7.80 -38.91
C ASN A 737 12.80 -8.75 -38.26
N GLN A 738 11.80 -8.23 -37.54
CA GLN A 738 10.70 -9.05 -37.01
C GLN A 738 9.36 -8.49 -37.51
N VAL A 739 8.76 -9.21 -38.46
CA VAL A 739 7.36 -9.05 -38.89
C VAL A 739 6.44 -9.69 -37.87
#